data_AF-A0A5S4VQS9-F1
#
_entry.id   AF-A0A5S4VQS9-F1
#
_cell.length_a   1.000
_cell.length_b   1.000
_cell.length_c   1.000
_cell.angle_alpha   90.00
_cell.angle_beta   90.00
_cell.angle_gamma   90.00
#
_symmetry.space_group_name_H-M   'P 1'
#
loop_
_entity.id
_entity.type
_entity.pdbx_description
1 polymer ?
#
loop_
_entity_poly.entity_id
_entity_poly.type
_entity_poly.pdbx_seq_one_letter_code
_entity_poly.pdbx_strand_id
1 'polypeptide(L)'
;MSYKEIYELSNELYAERLELVEERIEQIIREPAIEPAFADYFTSVAKCLNTIKNHSADKKFNDLFYSQFDKENYEKSYANPAYAVKVLGDEYGQLLSAVYAKIAGSITHIYQGDIKYLCIYAELIVELYNYFENANELSPDEIRGCIYSFMHDYEEIFAEDDNRALLDPAYDYYTELVNEADLSNDDYLYSYGLYVGENERAGRAHLASFSDEEIQAMADTYTEGYRIGFITCNKDISKKSVVQVLYPLGFERMIRAALKNFEKMGMKPAMRPFSTSVNKQFDYDHKEDMALWLDKAYVEYRLECMHNALERMKDVACKCGGPAVIEIFGEEPFAPVSKKEAAHFNDEQQKLVVHMTSVRSQYMNSYIHSEDRSFTIIAYPCAAIGPDYKEIFTETVKINTLDYALYRDMQQKIIDVLDTADRVHIVGTNGNRTDLYVKIHELKEPSKETAFENCVADVNIPVGEVFTSPVLEGTNGKLHVSQVYLNELNFLNLEIDFKDGMIDKYTCTNFEDEEENKKYISDNVLFHHDTLPMGEFAIGTNTTAYRMARVYDIAAKMPILIAEKTGPHFAVGDTCYTYDEDNMTYNPDGKAIIARDNSVSIRRKEDISKAYFNCHTDITIPYDELGAITVIRHDGSTCDIIRDGRFVLEGVEELNKPLDTLDAESK
;
A
#
# COMPACT_ATOMS: atom_id res chain seq x y z
N MET A 1 7.60 -18.23 -23.18
CA MET A 1 6.18 -18.36 -23.51
C MET A 1 5.56 -17.01 -23.19
N SER A 2 4.68 -16.49 -24.04
CA SER A 2 3.87 -15.30 -23.75
C SER A 2 2.68 -15.68 -22.85
N TYR A 3 1.99 -14.68 -22.28
CA TYR A 3 0.78 -14.94 -21.49
C TYR A 3 -0.30 -15.69 -22.29
N LYS A 4 -0.41 -15.44 -23.61
CA LYS A 4 -1.37 -16.12 -24.49
C LYS A 4 -1.12 -17.62 -24.54
N GLU A 5 0.14 -18.02 -24.73
CA GLU A 5 0.54 -19.43 -24.75
C GLU A 5 0.34 -20.10 -23.38
N ILE A 6 0.53 -19.35 -22.29
CA ILE A 6 0.31 -19.83 -20.92
C ILE A 6 -1.18 -20.12 -20.70
N TYR A 7 -2.05 -19.18 -21.05
CA TYR A 7 -3.49 -19.34 -20.83
C TYR A 7 -4.16 -20.24 -21.85
N GLU A 8 -3.67 -20.35 -23.09
CA GLU A 8 -4.20 -21.30 -24.07
C GLU A 8 -4.21 -22.73 -23.51
N LEU A 9 -3.10 -23.16 -22.90
CA LEU A 9 -2.96 -24.50 -22.31
C LEU A 9 -3.89 -24.73 -21.12
N SER A 10 -4.08 -23.73 -20.25
CA SER A 10 -5.01 -23.84 -19.12
C SER A 10 -6.46 -23.80 -19.60
N ASN A 11 -6.78 -22.92 -20.54
CA ASN A 11 -8.14 -22.67 -21.00
C ASN A 11 -8.76 -23.89 -21.68
N GLU A 12 -7.98 -24.71 -22.39
CA GLU A 12 -8.48 -25.97 -22.95
C GLU A 12 -9.09 -26.89 -21.87
N LEU A 13 -8.47 -26.97 -20.68
CA LEU A 13 -8.97 -27.78 -19.57
C LEU A 13 -10.26 -27.22 -18.94
N TYR A 14 -10.37 -25.88 -18.85
CA TYR A 14 -11.51 -25.22 -18.19
C TYR A 14 -12.68 -24.98 -19.13
N ALA A 15 -12.47 -24.91 -20.45
CA ALA A 15 -13.52 -24.66 -21.42
C ALA A 15 -14.60 -25.75 -21.40
N GLU A 16 -14.20 -27.03 -21.38
CA GLU A 16 -15.15 -28.15 -21.32
C GLU A 16 -15.97 -28.14 -20.02
N ARG A 17 -15.33 -27.84 -18.88
CA ARG A 17 -16.00 -27.73 -17.58
C ARG A 17 -16.96 -26.55 -17.53
N LEU A 18 -16.55 -25.42 -18.08
CA LEU A 18 -17.35 -24.21 -18.14
C LEU A 18 -18.62 -24.45 -18.98
N GLU A 19 -18.52 -25.11 -20.13
CA GLU A 19 -19.69 -25.45 -20.96
C GLU A 19 -20.73 -26.29 -20.18
N LEU A 20 -20.27 -27.23 -19.35
CA LEU A 20 -21.15 -28.08 -18.53
C LEU A 20 -21.90 -27.31 -17.44
N VAL A 21 -21.26 -26.31 -16.82
CA VAL A 21 -21.87 -25.54 -15.73
C VAL A 21 -22.75 -24.38 -16.24
N GLU A 22 -22.48 -23.88 -17.45
CA GLU A 22 -23.21 -22.76 -18.05
C GLU A 22 -24.71 -23.00 -18.23
N GLU A 23 -25.11 -24.20 -18.66
CA GLU A 23 -26.54 -24.54 -18.78
C GLU A 23 -27.26 -24.39 -17.44
N ARG A 24 -26.59 -24.77 -16.36
CA ARG A 24 -27.13 -24.67 -15.01
C ARG A 24 -27.17 -23.23 -14.52
N ILE A 25 -26.17 -22.41 -14.82
CA ILE A 25 -26.19 -20.96 -14.56
C ILE A 25 -27.38 -20.28 -15.28
N GLU A 26 -27.60 -20.61 -16.55
CA GLU A 26 -28.76 -20.11 -17.31
C GLU A 26 -30.10 -20.58 -16.72
N GLN A 27 -30.16 -21.81 -16.20
CA GLN A 27 -31.35 -22.32 -15.52
C GLN A 27 -31.65 -21.53 -14.23
N ILE A 28 -30.63 -21.25 -13.41
CA ILE A 28 -30.76 -20.45 -12.18
C ILE A 28 -31.38 -19.07 -12.49
N ILE A 29 -31.01 -18.46 -13.61
CA ILE A 29 -31.54 -17.14 -14.02
C ILE A 29 -33.01 -17.21 -14.44
N ARG A 30 -33.43 -18.27 -15.13
CA ARG A 30 -34.77 -18.37 -15.73
C ARG A 30 -35.81 -18.90 -14.76
N GLU A 31 -35.46 -19.94 -14.02
CA GLU A 31 -36.40 -20.73 -13.21
C GLU A 31 -35.74 -21.13 -11.88
N PRO A 32 -35.43 -20.16 -10.98
CA PRO A 32 -34.90 -20.49 -9.67
C PRO A 32 -35.95 -21.25 -8.86
N ALA A 33 -35.63 -22.48 -8.46
CA ALA A 33 -36.50 -23.44 -7.79
C ALA A 33 -36.21 -23.54 -6.28
N ILE A 34 -35.91 -22.40 -5.66
CA ILE A 34 -35.59 -22.27 -4.23
C ILE A 34 -36.44 -21.18 -3.57
N GLU A 35 -36.28 -20.97 -2.26
CA GLU A 35 -37.03 -19.93 -1.54
C GLU A 35 -36.79 -18.52 -2.15
N PRO A 36 -37.82 -17.66 -2.26
CA PRO A 36 -37.72 -16.39 -3.01
C PRO A 36 -36.58 -15.45 -2.59
N ALA A 37 -36.22 -15.39 -1.31
CA ALA A 37 -35.14 -14.52 -0.84
C ALA A 37 -33.77 -14.95 -1.39
N PHE A 38 -33.48 -16.25 -1.37
CA PHE A 38 -32.25 -16.82 -1.93
C PHE A 38 -32.29 -16.87 -3.47
N ALA A 39 -33.47 -17.08 -4.05
CA ALA A 39 -33.65 -17.04 -5.50
C ALA A 39 -33.17 -15.71 -6.12
N ASP A 40 -33.45 -14.58 -5.46
CA ASP A 40 -32.99 -13.26 -5.93
C ASP A 40 -31.46 -13.13 -5.88
N TYR A 41 -30.82 -13.59 -4.80
CA TYR A 41 -29.36 -13.65 -4.70
C TYR A 41 -28.73 -14.48 -5.82
N PHE A 42 -29.17 -15.74 -5.98
CA PHE A 42 -28.61 -16.65 -6.98
C PHE A 42 -28.85 -16.16 -8.40
N THR A 43 -30.00 -15.53 -8.66
CA THR A 43 -30.26 -14.87 -9.93
C THR A 43 -29.30 -13.69 -10.16
N SER A 44 -29.05 -12.88 -9.13
CA SER A 44 -28.14 -11.73 -9.22
C SER A 44 -26.70 -12.15 -9.50
N VAL A 45 -26.18 -13.14 -8.76
CA VAL A 45 -24.80 -13.59 -8.92
C VAL A 45 -24.59 -14.36 -10.24
N ALA A 46 -25.58 -15.14 -10.69
CA ALA A 46 -25.56 -15.78 -12.01
C ALA A 46 -25.56 -14.73 -13.15
N LYS A 47 -26.32 -13.64 -13.02
CA LYS A 47 -26.25 -12.51 -13.95
C LYS A 47 -24.90 -11.80 -13.92
N CYS A 48 -24.27 -11.69 -12.74
CA CYS A 48 -22.91 -11.15 -12.61
C CYS A 48 -21.91 -12.01 -13.38
N LEU A 49 -21.92 -13.34 -13.17
CA LEU A 49 -21.09 -14.30 -13.94
C LEU A 49 -21.31 -14.18 -15.44
N ASN A 50 -22.57 -14.11 -15.90
CA ASN A 50 -22.88 -13.90 -17.31
C ASN A 50 -22.40 -12.55 -17.83
N THR A 51 -22.42 -11.50 -17.01
CA THR A 51 -21.88 -10.18 -17.39
C THR A 51 -20.37 -10.25 -17.54
N ILE A 52 -19.65 -10.89 -16.61
CA ILE A 52 -18.21 -11.13 -16.66
C ILE A 52 -17.84 -11.94 -17.91
N LYS A 53 -18.56 -13.03 -18.17
CA LYS A 53 -18.35 -13.86 -19.37
C LYS A 53 -18.47 -13.05 -20.65
N ASN A 54 -19.48 -12.18 -20.73
CA ASN A 54 -19.76 -11.35 -21.91
C ASN A 54 -19.09 -9.96 -21.82
N HIS A 55 -17.95 -9.86 -21.13
CA HIS A 55 -17.22 -8.59 -21.01
C HIS A 55 -16.84 -8.02 -22.38
N SER A 56 -16.73 -6.70 -22.43
CA SER A 56 -16.19 -5.97 -23.58
C SER A 56 -15.33 -4.81 -23.10
N ALA A 57 -14.23 -4.56 -23.81
CA ALA A 57 -13.31 -3.46 -23.53
C ALA A 57 -13.88 -2.12 -24.02
N ASP A 58 -14.99 -1.67 -23.42
CA ASP A 58 -15.62 -0.40 -23.75
C ASP A 58 -16.26 0.27 -22.53
N LYS A 59 -16.53 1.58 -22.67
CA LYS A 59 -17.15 2.39 -21.62
C LYS A 59 -18.53 1.86 -21.18
N LYS A 60 -19.32 1.32 -22.11
CA LYS A 60 -20.68 0.85 -21.80
C LYS A 60 -20.62 -0.35 -20.85
N PHE A 61 -19.69 -1.27 -21.07
CA PHE A 61 -19.46 -2.38 -20.15
C PHE A 61 -18.91 -1.89 -18.81
N ASN A 62 -17.92 -1.00 -18.79
CA ASN A 62 -17.39 -0.40 -17.57
C ASN A 62 -18.50 0.21 -16.70
N ASP A 63 -19.35 1.05 -17.29
CA ASP A 63 -20.47 1.67 -16.58
C ASP A 63 -21.49 0.62 -16.10
N LEU A 64 -21.82 -0.37 -16.94
CA LEU A 64 -22.74 -1.46 -16.58
C LEU A 64 -22.23 -2.28 -15.39
N PHE A 65 -20.97 -2.72 -15.45
CA PHE A 65 -20.41 -3.62 -14.47
C PHE A 65 -20.12 -2.91 -13.14
N TYR A 66 -19.50 -1.73 -13.17
CA TYR A 66 -19.07 -1.05 -11.94
C TYR A 66 -20.17 -0.23 -11.26
N SER A 67 -21.24 0.16 -11.98
CA SER A 67 -22.36 0.90 -11.36
C SER A 67 -23.01 0.17 -10.19
N GLN A 68 -22.97 -1.18 -10.15
CA GLN A 68 -23.50 -1.94 -9.03
C GLN A 68 -22.76 -1.70 -7.70
N PHE A 69 -21.53 -1.16 -7.76
CA PHE A 69 -20.69 -0.86 -6.60
C PHE A 69 -20.64 0.63 -6.27
N ASP A 70 -21.24 1.51 -7.10
CA ASP A 70 -21.34 2.92 -6.76
C ASP A 70 -22.07 3.11 -5.42
N LYS A 71 -21.86 4.25 -4.77
CA LYS A 71 -22.37 4.50 -3.42
C LYS A 71 -23.88 4.25 -3.26
N GLU A 72 -24.68 4.55 -4.28
CA GLU A 72 -26.15 4.43 -4.18
C GLU A 72 -26.64 3.00 -4.43
N ASN A 73 -26.05 2.32 -5.42
CA ASN A 73 -26.41 0.95 -5.79
C ASN A 73 -25.82 -0.06 -4.81
N TYR A 74 -24.65 0.24 -4.23
CA TYR A 74 -24.01 -0.62 -3.24
C TYR A 74 -24.88 -0.86 -2.02
N GLU A 75 -25.65 0.14 -1.56
CA GLU A 75 -26.60 0.00 -0.44
C GLU A 75 -27.74 -1.02 -0.70
N LYS A 76 -27.89 -1.47 -1.95
CA LYS A 76 -28.88 -2.48 -2.37
C LYS A 76 -28.22 -3.67 -3.06
N SER A 77 -26.90 -3.78 -3.02
CA SER A 77 -26.14 -4.85 -3.64
C SER A 77 -25.98 -6.01 -2.68
N TYR A 78 -26.01 -7.24 -3.19
CA TYR A 78 -25.61 -8.42 -2.41
C TYR A 78 -24.12 -8.45 -2.07
N ALA A 79 -23.32 -7.57 -2.68
CA ALA A 79 -21.96 -7.28 -2.23
C ALA A 79 -21.91 -6.42 -0.97
N ASN A 80 -23.01 -5.82 -0.50
CA ASN A 80 -23.01 -5.08 0.76
C ASN A 80 -23.44 -6.03 1.88
N PRO A 81 -22.57 -6.34 2.86
CA PRO A 81 -22.88 -7.33 3.87
C PRO A 81 -24.12 -6.95 4.70
N ALA A 82 -24.35 -5.65 4.95
CA ALA A 82 -25.55 -5.19 5.65
C ALA A 82 -26.84 -5.42 4.84
N TYR A 83 -26.78 -5.24 3.52
CA TYR A 83 -27.91 -5.56 2.65
C TYR A 83 -28.13 -7.07 2.55
N ALA A 84 -27.06 -7.84 2.32
CA ALA A 84 -27.13 -9.29 2.20
C ALA A 84 -27.69 -9.93 3.47
N VAL A 85 -27.20 -9.55 4.66
CA VAL A 85 -27.73 -10.03 5.95
C VAL A 85 -29.19 -9.65 6.16
N LYS A 86 -29.57 -8.41 5.83
CA LYS A 86 -30.98 -7.97 5.93
C LYS A 86 -31.93 -8.83 5.10
N VAL A 87 -31.51 -9.30 3.93
CA VAL A 87 -32.35 -10.05 2.98
C VAL A 87 -32.27 -11.56 3.21
N LEU A 88 -31.09 -12.08 3.53
CA LEU A 88 -30.77 -13.51 3.56
C LEU A 88 -30.59 -14.08 4.98
N GLY A 89 -30.63 -13.21 6.00
CA GLY A 89 -30.34 -13.56 7.39
C GLY A 89 -28.84 -13.49 7.72
N ASP A 90 -28.54 -13.41 9.02
CA ASP A 90 -27.19 -13.14 9.54
C ASP A 90 -26.13 -14.12 9.00
N GLU A 91 -26.38 -15.43 9.12
CA GLU A 91 -25.35 -16.44 8.82
C GLU A 91 -25.14 -16.65 7.30
N TYR A 92 -26.21 -16.69 6.51
CA TYR A 92 -26.10 -16.86 5.06
C TYR A 92 -25.70 -15.57 4.34
N GLY A 93 -26.26 -14.43 4.76
CA GLY A 93 -26.02 -13.15 4.11
C GLY A 93 -24.55 -12.74 4.15
N GLN A 94 -23.88 -12.93 5.29
CA GLN A 94 -22.46 -12.64 5.43
C GLN A 94 -21.60 -13.52 4.50
N LEU A 95 -21.84 -14.84 4.49
CA LEU A 95 -21.11 -15.79 3.63
C LEU A 95 -21.30 -15.49 2.14
N LEU A 96 -22.55 -15.27 1.72
CA LEU A 96 -22.90 -15.04 0.33
C LEU A 96 -22.45 -13.66 -0.17
N SER A 97 -22.37 -12.66 0.71
CA SER A 97 -21.79 -11.35 0.36
C SER A 97 -20.32 -11.46 -0.01
N ALA A 98 -19.54 -12.23 0.76
CA ALA A 98 -18.12 -12.46 0.48
C ALA A 98 -17.91 -13.22 -0.85
N VAL A 99 -18.75 -14.23 -1.12
CA VAL A 99 -18.74 -14.96 -2.40
C VAL A 99 -19.05 -14.02 -3.57
N TYR A 100 -20.05 -13.14 -3.43
CA TYR A 100 -20.39 -12.18 -4.48
C TYR A 100 -19.20 -11.24 -4.79
N ALA A 101 -18.53 -10.72 -3.76
CA ALA A 101 -17.36 -9.85 -3.91
C ALA A 101 -16.19 -10.57 -4.60
N LYS A 102 -15.89 -11.82 -4.21
CA LYS A 102 -14.87 -12.67 -4.87
C LYS A 102 -15.16 -12.88 -6.36
N ILE A 103 -16.41 -13.14 -6.71
CA ILE A 103 -16.84 -13.33 -8.11
C ILE A 103 -16.65 -12.04 -8.91
N ALA A 104 -17.09 -10.89 -8.37
CA ALA A 104 -16.90 -9.61 -9.02
C ALA A 104 -15.41 -9.28 -9.25
N GLY A 105 -14.55 -9.62 -8.28
CA GLY A 105 -13.10 -9.43 -8.37
C GLY A 105 -12.41 -10.26 -9.46
N SER A 106 -13.06 -11.32 -9.98
CA SER A 106 -12.46 -12.18 -11.02
C SER A 106 -12.36 -11.52 -12.40
N ILE A 107 -13.03 -10.39 -12.63
CA ILE A 107 -13.11 -9.73 -13.94
C ILE A 107 -11.73 -9.46 -14.57
N THR A 108 -10.74 -9.08 -13.76
CA THR A 108 -9.37 -8.77 -14.23
C THR A 108 -8.66 -9.98 -14.84
N HIS A 109 -8.92 -11.19 -14.33
CA HIS A 109 -8.38 -12.44 -14.91
C HIS A 109 -9.00 -12.71 -16.28
N ILE A 110 -10.29 -12.42 -16.45
CA ILE A 110 -11.01 -12.69 -17.69
C ILE A 110 -10.54 -11.77 -18.82
N TYR A 111 -10.22 -10.50 -18.52
CA TYR A 111 -9.61 -9.58 -19.49
C TYR A 111 -8.23 -10.03 -19.96
N GLN A 112 -7.47 -10.70 -19.10
CA GLN A 112 -6.18 -11.31 -19.45
C GLN A 112 -6.35 -12.62 -20.24
N GLY A 113 -7.58 -13.09 -20.42
CA GLY A 113 -7.92 -14.31 -21.13
C GLY A 113 -7.94 -15.57 -20.27
N ASP A 114 -7.81 -15.48 -18.95
CA ASP A 114 -7.79 -16.64 -18.05
C ASP A 114 -9.22 -17.05 -17.64
N ILE A 115 -9.86 -17.94 -18.41
CA ILE A 115 -11.25 -18.37 -18.16
C ILE A 115 -11.40 -19.29 -16.95
N LYS A 116 -10.29 -19.74 -16.36
CA LYS A 116 -10.26 -20.60 -15.17
C LYS A 116 -11.09 -20.02 -14.03
N TYR A 117 -10.90 -18.75 -13.72
CA TYR A 117 -11.60 -18.09 -12.62
C TYR A 117 -13.12 -18.05 -12.85
N LEU A 118 -13.55 -17.79 -14.09
CA LEU A 118 -14.98 -17.84 -14.46
C LEU A 118 -15.54 -19.26 -14.24
N CYS A 119 -14.81 -20.28 -14.66
CA CYS A 119 -15.22 -21.68 -14.52
C CYS A 119 -15.38 -22.09 -13.05
N ILE A 120 -14.34 -21.91 -12.22
CA ILE A 120 -14.34 -22.39 -10.83
C ILE A 120 -15.39 -21.67 -9.99
N TYR A 121 -15.60 -20.37 -10.22
CA TYR A 121 -16.64 -19.62 -9.51
C TYR A 121 -18.05 -19.96 -10.00
N ALA A 122 -18.24 -20.27 -11.29
CA ALA A 122 -19.51 -20.78 -11.78
C ALA A 122 -19.85 -22.16 -11.17
N GLU A 123 -18.85 -23.05 -11.05
CA GLU A 123 -18.98 -24.33 -10.34
C GLU A 123 -19.37 -24.13 -8.87
N LEU A 124 -18.70 -23.21 -8.15
CA LEU A 124 -19.05 -22.86 -6.78
C LEU A 124 -20.52 -22.38 -6.66
N ILE A 125 -20.97 -21.50 -7.56
CA ILE A 125 -22.36 -21.02 -7.53
C ILE A 125 -23.35 -22.15 -7.78
N VAL A 126 -23.07 -23.08 -8.69
CA VAL A 126 -23.93 -24.23 -8.92
C VAL A 126 -23.94 -25.18 -7.73
N GLU A 127 -22.79 -25.44 -7.11
CA GLU A 127 -22.68 -26.28 -5.92
C GLU A 127 -23.47 -25.68 -4.76
N LEU A 128 -23.24 -24.40 -4.46
CA LEU A 128 -23.99 -23.66 -3.46
C LEU A 128 -25.49 -23.72 -3.75
N TYR A 129 -25.91 -23.44 -4.98
CA TYR A 129 -27.32 -23.47 -5.36
C TYR A 129 -27.98 -24.84 -5.13
N ASN A 130 -27.26 -25.94 -5.37
CA ASN A 130 -27.77 -27.29 -5.12
C ASN A 130 -28.05 -27.56 -3.63
N TYR A 131 -27.27 -26.97 -2.70
CA TYR A 131 -27.61 -27.01 -1.28
C TYR A 131 -28.95 -26.32 -0.99
N PHE A 132 -29.22 -25.18 -1.62
CA PHE A 132 -30.49 -24.44 -1.43
C PHE A 132 -31.69 -25.14 -2.08
N GLU A 133 -31.51 -25.94 -3.12
CA GLU A 133 -32.57 -26.81 -3.65
C GLU A 133 -32.93 -27.95 -2.68
N ASN A 134 -32.00 -28.37 -1.82
CA ASN A 134 -32.21 -29.39 -0.80
C ASN A 134 -32.44 -28.77 0.59
N ALA A 135 -33.49 -27.96 0.71
CA ALA A 135 -33.81 -27.20 1.92
C ALA A 135 -33.97 -28.04 3.22
N ASN A 136 -34.11 -29.37 3.12
CA ASN A 136 -34.19 -30.25 4.28
C ASN A 136 -32.83 -30.53 4.94
N GLU A 137 -31.74 -30.36 4.19
CA GLU A 137 -30.37 -30.59 4.66
C GLU A 137 -29.62 -29.26 4.85
N LEU A 138 -30.02 -28.22 4.11
CA LEU A 138 -29.44 -26.87 4.15
C LEU A 138 -29.18 -26.35 5.57
N SER A 139 -27.91 -26.08 5.86
CA SER A 139 -27.47 -25.33 7.04
C SER A 139 -26.36 -24.32 6.72
N PRO A 140 -26.16 -23.27 7.54
CA PRO A 140 -25.07 -22.32 7.34
C PRO A 140 -23.68 -22.97 7.41
N ASP A 141 -23.53 -24.02 8.22
CA ASP A 141 -22.28 -24.77 8.36
C ASP A 141 -21.91 -25.53 7.08
N GLU A 142 -22.89 -26.07 6.35
CA GLU A 142 -22.65 -26.70 5.05
C GLU A 142 -22.21 -25.69 4.00
N ILE A 143 -22.84 -24.51 3.96
CA ILE A 143 -22.45 -23.42 3.06
C ILE A 143 -21.04 -22.93 3.38
N ARG A 144 -20.72 -22.76 4.67
CA ARG A 144 -19.36 -22.42 5.12
C ARG A 144 -18.36 -23.51 4.74
N GLY A 145 -18.72 -24.79 4.91
CA GLY A 145 -17.91 -25.93 4.53
C GLY A 145 -17.63 -25.98 3.03
N CYS A 146 -18.63 -25.74 2.19
CA CYS A 146 -18.48 -25.63 0.73
C CYS A 146 -17.51 -24.50 0.35
N ILE A 147 -17.67 -23.32 0.94
CA ILE A 147 -16.75 -22.18 0.72
C ILE A 147 -15.33 -22.52 1.19
N TYR A 148 -15.18 -23.12 2.38
CA TYR A 148 -13.88 -23.54 2.90
C TYR A 148 -13.20 -24.52 1.95
N SER A 149 -13.90 -25.57 1.52
CA SER A 149 -13.38 -26.57 0.57
C SER A 149 -12.99 -25.93 -0.75
N PHE A 150 -13.80 -25.03 -1.30
CA PHE A 150 -13.45 -24.28 -2.50
C PHE A 150 -12.16 -23.46 -2.33
N MET A 151 -12.08 -22.66 -1.24
CA MET A 151 -10.93 -21.81 -0.98
C MET A 151 -9.66 -22.64 -0.75
N HIS A 152 -9.79 -23.80 -0.12
CA HIS A 152 -8.70 -24.75 0.08
C HIS A 152 -8.28 -25.40 -1.25
N ASP A 153 -9.20 -26.04 -1.99
CA ASP A 153 -8.88 -26.84 -3.17
C ASP A 153 -8.26 -26.02 -4.31
N TYR A 154 -8.58 -24.72 -4.39
CA TYR A 154 -8.02 -23.80 -5.38
C TYR A 154 -6.84 -22.96 -4.87
N GLU A 155 -6.40 -23.13 -3.63
CA GLU A 155 -5.32 -22.30 -3.05
C GLU A 155 -4.00 -22.43 -3.81
N GLU A 156 -3.64 -23.61 -4.32
CA GLU A 156 -2.42 -23.77 -5.12
C GLU A 156 -2.47 -22.92 -6.40
N ILE A 157 -3.65 -22.82 -7.02
CA ILE A 157 -3.87 -22.00 -8.22
C ILE A 157 -3.74 -20.52 -7.87
N PHE A 158 -4.42 -20.07 -6.80
CA PHE A 158 -4.36 -18.68 -6.37
C PHE A 158 -2.93 -18.26 -6.01
N ALA A 159 -2.23 -19.09 -5.25
CA ALA A 159 -0.85 -18.83 -4.85
C ALA A 159 0.10 -18.78 -6.06
N GLU A 160 -0.07 -19.68 -7.04
CA GLU A 160 0.77 -19.68 -8.25
C GLU A 160 0.54 -18.42 -9.09
N ASP A 161 -0.71 -18.06 -9.39
CA ASP A 161 -1.03 -16.89 -10.21
C ASP A 161 -0.57 -15.59 -9.55
N ASP A 162 -0.83 -15.41 -8.24
CA ASP A 162 -0.44 -14.20 -7.49
C ASP A 162 1.09 -14.00 -7.52
N ASN A 163 1.87 -15.06 -7.29
CA ASN A 163 3.33 -14.98 -7.30
C ASN A 163 3.89 -14.80 -8.72
N ARG A 164 3.25 -15.38 -9.73
CA ARG A 164 3.64 -15.20 -11.15
C ARG A 164 3.40 -13.80 -11.64
N ALA A 165 2.21 -13.23 -11.38
CA ALA A 165 1.92 -11.85 -11.70
C ALA A 165 2.90 -10.87 -11.04
N LEU A 166 3.39 -11.21 -9.84
CA LEU A 166 4.35 -10.39 -9.10
C LEU A 166 5.80 -10.48 -9.63
N LEU A 167 6.21 -11.60 -10.23
CA LEU A 167 7.64 -11.90 -10.45
C LEU A 167 8.01 -12.30 -11.86
N ASP A 168 7.08 -12.77 -12.69
CA ASP A 168 7.39 -13.39 -13.98
C ASP A 168 7.06 -12.47 -15.16
N PRO A 169 8.07 -11.91 -15.86
CA PRO A 169 7.83 -11.11 -17.06
C PRO A 169 7.18 -11.87 -18.22
N ALA A 170 7.01 -13.19 -18.15
CA ALA A 170 6.23 -13.96 -19.11
C ALA A 170 4.71 -13.70 -19.01
N TYR A 171 4.23 -13.14 -17.89
CA TYR A 171 2.85 -12.68 -17.72
C TYR A 171 2.72 -11.26 -18.28
N ASP A 172 2.91 -11.13 -19.60
CA ASP A 172 3.16 -9.88 -20.30
C ASP A 172 1.91 -9.17 -20.84
N TYR A 173 0.70 -9.53 -20.43
CA TYR A 173 -0.55 -8.91 -20.89
C TYR A 173 -0.51 -7.37 -20.83
N TYR A 174 -0.22 -6.82 -19.64
CA TYR A 174 -0.16 -5.37 -19.46
C TYR A 174 1.07 -4.74 -20.12
N THR A 175 2.17 -5.50 -20.26
CA THR A 175 3.37 -5.04 -20.97
C THR A 175 3.07 -4.88 -22.47
N GLU A 176 2.40 -5.85 -23.09
CA GLU A 176 1.93 -5.75 -24.49
C GLU A 176 0.96 -4.57 -24.61
N LEU A 177 -0.04 -4.47 -23.72
CA LEU A 177 -1.04 -3.41 -23.76
C LEU A 177 -0.42 -2.00 -23.73
N VAL A 178 0.50 -1.73 -22.80
CA VAL A 178 1.20 -0.43 -22.73
C VAL A 178 2.02 -0.15 -23.99
N ASN A 179 2.67 -1.17 -24.57
CA ASN A 179 3.55 -0.97 -25.73
C ASN A 179 2.77 -0.79 -27.04
N GLU A 180 1.63 -1.47 -27.20
CA GLU A 180 0.92 -1.58 -28.47
C GLU A 180 -0.32 -0.68 -28.57
N ALA A 181 -0.91 -0.26 -27.44
CA ALA A 181 -2.14 0.54 -27.45
C ALA A 181 -1.98 1.91 -28.13
N ASP A 182 -3.05 2.36 -28.79
CA ASP A 182 -3.19 3.74 -29.26
C ASP A 182 -3.58 4.66 -28.08
N LEU A 183 -2.60 5.39 -27.55
CA LEU A 183 -2.80 6.29 -26.41
C LEU A 183 -3.42 7.64 -26.78
N SER A 184 -3.88 7.82 -28.03
CA SER A 184 -4.50 9.07 -28.48
C SER A 184 -5.94 9.27 -27.97
N ASN A 185 -6.56 8.24 -27.42
CA ASN A 185 -7.94 8.23 -26.95
C ASN A 185 -8.11 7.35 -25.68
N ASP A 186 -9.33 7.27 -25.13
CA ASP A 186 -9.62 6.52 -23.90
C ASP A 186 -9.87 5.02 -24.11
N ASP A 187 -10.08 4.56 -25.34
CA ASP A 187 -10.66 3.24 -25.60
C ASP A 187 -9.77 2.11 -25.04
N TYR A 188 -8.44 2.31 -25.06
CA TYR A 188 -7.49 1.32 -24.54
C TYR A 188 -7.56 1.14 -23.01
N LEU A 189 -8.02 2.15 -22.25
CA LEU A 189 -8.11 2.06 -20.79
C LEU A 189 -9.07 0.96 -20.36
N TYR A 190 -10.13 0.72 -21.14
CA TYR A 190 -11.13 -0.30 -20.84
C TYR A 190 -10.63 -1.72 -21.10
N SER A 191 -9.47 -1.90 -21.74
CA SER A 191 -8.85 -3.23 -21.92
C SER A 191 -8.19 -3.74 -20.65
N TYR A 192 -8.00 -2.93 -19.61
CA TYR A 192 -7.33 -3.38 -18.38
C TYR A 192 -8.20 -4.28 -17.48
N GLY A 193 -9.51 -4.31 -17.68
CA GLY A 193 -10.43 -4.98 -16.75
C GLY A 193 -10.50 -4.35 -15.36
N LEU A 194 -10.02 -3.11 -15.24
CA LEU A 194 -10.08 -2.26 -14.05
C LEU A 194 -11.11 -1.14 -14.26
N TYR A 195 -11.52 -0.49 -13.17
CA TYR A 195 -12.46 0.62 -13.27
C TYR A 195 -11.82 1.83 -13.96
N VAL A 196 -12.53 2.39 -14.94
CA VAL A 196 -12.13 3.61 -15.63
C VAL A 196 -13.08 4.73 -15.25
N GLY A 197 -12.69 5.49 -14.24
CA GLY A 197 -13.39 6.66 -13.73
C GLY A 197 -12.90 7.96 -14.36
N GLU A 198 -13.25 9.07 -13.72
CA GLU A 198 -12.78 10.39 -14.16
C GLU A 198 -11.30 10.60 -13.88
N ASN A 199 -10.78 10.05 -12.78
CA ASN A 199 -9.37 10.16 -12.42
C ASN A 199 -8.45 9.59 -13.50
N GLU A 200 -8.75 8.39 -14.00
CA GLU A 200 -7.96 7.70 -15.01
C GLU A 200 -7.99 8.44 -16.36
N ARG A 201 -9.19 8.85 -16.82
CA ARG A 201 -9.35 9.60 -18.08
C ARG A 201 -8.71 10.99 -18.02
N ALA A 202 -8.85 11.69 -16.89
CA ALA A 202 -8.26 13.01 -16.71
C ALA A 202 -6.73 12.95 -16.63
N GLY A 203 -6.18 11.94 -15.93
CA GLY A 203 -4.73 11.68 -15.89
C GLY A 203 -4.17 11.43 -17.29
N ARG A 204 -4.81 10.52 -18.05
CA ARG A 204 -4.48 10.23 -19.45
C ARG A 204 -4.53 11.49 -20.32
N ALA A 205 -5.61 12.27 -20.23
CA ALA A 205 -5.77 13.49 -21.00
C ALA A 205 -4.72 14.56 -20.64
N HIS A 206 -4.35 14.68 -19.37
CA HIS A 206 -3.34 15.64 -18.93
C HIS A 206 -1.96 15.24 -19.43
N LEU A 207 -1.55 13.98 -19.26
CA LEU A 207 -0.27 13.48 -19.75
C LEU A 207 -0.20 13.52 -21.28
N ALA A 208 -1.31 13.37 -22.00
CA ALA A 208 -1.34 13.54 -23.45
C ALA A 208 -1.04 14.99 -23.90
N SER A 209 -1.21 15.98 -23.01
CA SER A 209 -0.94 17.40 -23.32
C SER A 209 0.54 17.78 -23.23
N PHE A 210 1.37 16.93 -22.63
CA PHE A 210 2.79 17.20 -22.40
C PHE A 210 3.62 16.98 -23.68
N SER A 211 4.78 17.62 -23.78
CA SER A 211 5.74 17.32 -24.83
C SER A 211 6.39 15.94 -24.60
N ASP A 212 7.04 15.40 -25.63
CA ASP A 212 7.79 14.14 -25.48
C ASP A 212 8.97 14.31 -24.51
N GLU A 213 9.57 15.50 -24.47
CA GLU A 213 10.63 15.85 -23.51
C GLU A 213 10.12 15.89 -22.07
N GLU A 214 8.93 16.45 -21.82
CA GLU A 214 8.32 16.49 -20.49
C GLU A 214 7.98 15.08 -19.99
N ILE A 215 7.40 14.24 -20.85
CA ILE A 215 7.14 12.83 -20.52
C ILE A 215 8.43 12.06 -20.26
N GLN A 216 9.45 12.27 -21.09
CA GLN A 216 10.74 11.63 -20.89
C GLN A 216 11.38 12.07 -19.58
N ALA A 217 11.32 13.36 -19.22
CA ALA A 217 11.85 13.87 -17.97
C ALA A 217 11.17 13.24 -16.75
N MET A 218 9.84 13.10 -16.76
CA MET A 218 9.10 12.40 -15.69
C MET A 218 9.54 10.93 -15.56
N ALA A 219 9.65 10.22 -16.69
CA ALA A 219 10.11 8.84 -16.71
C ALA A 219 11.58 8.71 -16.27
N ASP A 220 12.44 9.67 -16.62
CA ASP A 220 13.82 9.72 -16.19
C ASP A 220 13.92 9.92 -14.68
N THR A 221 13.19 10.88 -14.10
CA THR A 221 13.14 11.07 -12.63
C THR A 221 12.75 9.78 -11.91
N TYR A 222 11.69 9.12 -12.37
CA TYR A 222 11.21 7.86 -11.81
C TYR A 222 12.20 6.71 -11.93
N THR A 223 12.76 6.48 -13.12
CA THR A 223 13.67 5.34 -13.37
C THR A 223 15.10 5.58 -12.88
N GLU A 224 15.57 6.83 -12.85
CA GLU A 224 16.87 7.18 -12.29
C GLU A 224 16.87 7.11 -10.77
N GLY A 225 15.76 7.42 -10.08
CA GLY A 225 15.60 7.05 -8.66
C GLY A 225 15.96 5.58 -8.47
N TYR A 226 15.32 4.70 -9.23
CA TYR A 226 15.53 3.24 -9.11
C TYR A 226 17.00 2.86 -9.29
N ARG A 227 17.65 3.41 -10.32
CA ARG A 227 19.08 3.16 -10.57
C ARG A 227 19.99 3.74 -9.49
N ILE A 228 19.68 4.93 -8.98
CA ILE A 228 20.46 5.61 -7.94
C ILE A 228 20.35 4.85 -6.62
N GLY A 229 19.19 4.33 -6.26
CA GLY A 229 19.01 3.48 -5.08
C GLY A 229 19.92 2.24 -5.07
N PHE A 230 20.19 1.62 -6.22
CA PHE A 230 21.22 0.58 -6.31
C PHE A 230 22.63 1.11 -6.01
N ILE A 231 22.96 2.32 -6.47
CA ILE A 231 24.28 2.91 -6.28
C ILE A 231 24.49 3.34 -4.83
N THR A 232 23.54 4.05 -4.23
CA THR A 232 23.66 4.59 -2.86
C THR A 232 23.74 3.48 -1.84
N CYS A 233 22.97 2.40 -2.04
CA CYS A 233 23.06 1.20 -1.21
C CYS A 233 24.23 0.25 -1.55
N ASN A 234 25.08 0.60 -2.53
CA ASN A 234 26.19 -0.25 -3.00
C ASN A 234 25.75 -1.67 -3.45
N LYS A 235 24.61 -1.75 -4.14
CA LYS A 235 23.99 -2.98 -4.64
C LYS A 235 24.26 -3.14 -6.14
N ASP A 236 24.64 -4.35 -6.56
CA ASP A 236 24.96 -4.63 -7.96
C ASP A 236 23.70 -4.94 -8.78
N ILE A 237 23.21 -3.91 -9.48
CA ILE A 237 22.03 -4.00 -10.36
C ILE A 237 22.20 -5.05 -11.48
N SER A 238 23.42 -5.41 -11.89
CA SER A 238 23.66 -6.38 -12.97
C SER A 238 23.29 -7.82 -12.60
N LYS A 239 23.08 -8.09 -11.30
CA LYS A 239 22.53 -9.36 -10.81
C LYS A 239 21.02 -9.49 -11.08
N LYS A 240 20.35 -8.39 -11.42
CA LYS A 240 18.90 -8.29 -11.53
C LYS A 240 18.48 -8.21 -13.00
N SER A 241 17.29 -8.71 -13.29
CA SER A 241 16.71 -8.68 -14.64
C SER A 241 15.21 -8.47 -14.66
N VAL A 242 14.57 -8.34 -13.49
CA VAL A 242 13.13 -8.10 -13.35
C VAL A 242 12.92 -6.85 -12.49
N VAL A 243 12.02 -5.97 -12.92
CA VAL A 243 11.51 -4.82 -12.15
C VAL A 243 10.00 -4.96 -11.98
N GLN A 244 9.49 -4.73 -10.78
CA GLN A 244 8.04 -4.74 -10.55
C GLN A 244 7.50 -3.33 -10.78
N VAL A 245 6.64 -3.13 -11.76
CA VAL A 245 6.16 -1.80 -12.15
C VAL A 245 4.71 -1.65 -11.70
N LEU A 246 4.49 -0.88 -10.64
CA LEU A 246 3.16 -0.53 -10.13
C LEU A 246 2.81 0.88 -10.59
N TYR A 247 1.64 1.05 -11.23
CA TYR A 247 1.27 2.36 -11.79
C TYR A 247 -0.25 2.53 -11.92
N PRO A 248 -0.75 3.77 -11.83
CA PRO A 248 -2.17 4.07 -12.02
C PRO A 248 -2.55 4.06 -13.51
N LEU A 249 -3.77 3.63 -13.82
CA LEU A 249 -4.34 3.79 -15.15
C LEU A 249 -4.36 5.27 -15.59
N GLY A 250 -4.07 5.49 -16.87
CA GLY A 250 -3.91 6.81 -17.46
C GLY A 250 -2.46 7.31 -17.50
N PHE A 251 -1.52 6.64 -16.84
CA PHE A 251 -0.09 6.97 -16.87
C PHE A 251 0.71 6.25 -17.96
N GLU A 252 0.05 5.55 -18.88
CA GLU A 252 0.68 4.65 -19.85
C GLU A 252 1.67 5.39 -20.77
N ARG A 253 1.45 6.68 -21.06
CA ARG A 253 2.39 7.49 -21.86
C ARG A 253 3.74 7.63 -21.16
N MET A 254 3.74 7.89 -19.85
CA MET A 254 4.95 7.95 -19.02
C MET A 254 5.55 6.55 -18.84
N ILE A 255 4.72 5.55 -18.55
CA ILE A 255 5.19 4.16 -18.36
C ILE A 255 5.84 3.61 -19.61
N ARG A 256 5.31 3.88 -20.81
CA ARG A 256 5.94 3.49 -22.08
C ARG A 256 7.36 4.08 -22.23
N ALA A 257 7.61 5.29 -21.73
CA ALA A 257 8.96 5.86 -21.68
C ALA A 257 9.82 5.18 -20.60
N ALA A 258 9.26 4.93 -19.41
CA ALA A 258 9.94 4.25 -18.32
C ALA A 258 10.36 2.80 -18.68
N LEU A 259 9.51 2.04 -19.39
CA LEU A 259 9.84 0.69 -19.86
C LEU A 259 11.07 0.67 -20.77
N LYS A 260 11.22 1.68 -21.64
CA LYS A 260 12.44 1.83 -22.47
C LYS A 260 13.67 2.15 -21.62
N ASN A 261 13.50 2.88 -20.52
CA ASN A 261 14.61 3.16 -19.60
C ASN A 261 15.01 1.89 -18.84
N PHE A 262 14.06 1.12 -18.32
CA PHE A 262 14.33 -0.16 -17.69
C PHE A 262 14.96 -1.18 -18.64
N GLU A 263 14.53 -1.22 -19.91
CA GLU A 263 15.17 -2.06 -20.92
C GLU A 263 16.66 -1.72 -21.10
N LYS A 264 17.02 -0.42 -21.13
CA LYS A 264 18.44 0.01 -21.17
C LYS A 264 19.22 -0.41 -19.93
N MET A 265 18.55 -0.60 -18.79
CA MET A 265 19.13 -1.12 -17.55
C MET A 265 19.21 -2.66 -17.53
N GLY A 266 18.73 -3.34 -18.58
CA GLY A 266 18.70 -4.80 -18.66
C GLY A 266 17.53 -5.44 -17.90
N MET A 267 16.50 -4.66 -17.54
CA MET A 267 15.35 -5.11 -16.77
C MET A 267 14.14 -5.40 -17.66
N LYS A 268 13.38 -6.43 -17.30
CA LYS A 268 12.05 -6.72 -17.84
C LYS A 268 10.98 -6.42 -16.79
N PRO A 269 9.82 -5.88 -17.20
CA PRO A 269 8.78 -5.53 -16.24
C PRO A 269 7.92 -6.74 -15.85
N ALA A 270 7.60 -6.85 -14.56
CA ALA A 270 6.39 -7.50 -14.06
C ALA A 270 5.38 -6.40 -13.70
N MET A 271 4.30 -6.28 -14.47
CA MET A 271 3.42 -5.11 -14.49
C MET A 271 2.21 -5.30 -13.58
N ARG A 272 1.92 -4.31 -12.72
CA ARG A 272 0.74 -4.28 -11.86
C ARG A 272 0.04 -2.92 -11.94
N PRO A 273 -0.82 -2.71 -12.97
CA PRO A 273 -1.65 -1.53 -13.04
C PRO A 273 -2.70 -1.52 -11.92
N PHE A 274 -3.16 -0.33 -11.54
CA PHE A 274 -4.29 -0.16 -10.62
C PHE A 274 -5.16 1.04 -11.03
N SER A 275 -6.38 1.11 -10.50
CA SER A 275 -7.30 2.23 -10.65
C SER A 275 -7.74 2.76 -9.30
N THR A 276 -8.35 3.93 -9.26
CA THR A 276 -9.07 4.40 -8.08
C THR A 276 -10.23 3.47 -7.74
N SER A 277 -10.56 3.39 -6.45
CA SER A 277 -11.66 2.55 -5.97
C SER A 277 -12.99 3.14 -6.42
N VAL A 278 -13.89 2.28 -6.93
CA VAL A 278 -15.28 2.66 -7.21
C VAL A 278 -15.98 3.06 -5.91
N ASN A 279 -15.66 2.38 -4.82
CA ASN A 279 -16.27 2.55 -3.52
C ASN A 279 -15.39 2.00 -2.40
N LYS A 280 -14.69 2.89 -1.69
CA LYS A 280 -13.82 2.53 -0.57
C LYS A 280 -14.54 1.82 0.58
N GLN A 281 -15.86 2.00 0.72
CA GLN A 281 -16.65 1.23 1.69
C GLN A 281 -16.79 -0.24 1.29
N PHE A 282 -16.90 -0.54 -0.01
CA PHE A 282 -16.88 -1.93 -0.48
C PHE A 282 -15.53 -2.59 -0.15
N ASP A 283 -14.42 -1.92 -0.44
CA ASP A 283 -13.08 -2.44 -0.12
C ASP A 283 -12.92 -2.66 1.40
N TYR A 284 -13.41 -1.73 2.21
CA TYR A 284 -13.38 -1.83 3.67
C TYR A 284 -14.27 -2.95 4.22
N ASP A 285 -15.47 -3.13 3.68
CA ASP A 285 -16.43 -4.15 4.11
C ASP A 285 -15.92 -5.58 3.83
N HIS A 286 -15.04 -5.74 2.84
CA HIS A 286 -14.52 -7.05 2.39
C HIS A 286 -13.06 -7.33 2.75
N LYS A 287 -12.38 -6.39 3.44
CA LYS A 287 -10.95 -6.54 3.79
C LYS A 287 -10.65 -7.76 4.67
N GLU A 288 -11.66 -8.24 5.41
CA GLU A 288 -11.55 -9.34 6.39
C GLU A 288 -12.43 -10.56 6.05
N ASP A 289 -12.91 -10.69 4.80
CA ASP A 289 -13.75 -11.83 4.37
C ASP A 289 -13.14 -13.20 4.68
N MET A 290 -11.80 -13.29 4.71
CA MET A 290 -11.08 -14.51 5.07
C MET A 290 -11.48 -15.05 6.45
N ALA A 291 -11.93 -14.20 7.38
CA ALA A 291 -12.42 -14.61 8.69
C ALA A 291 -13.53 -15.68 8.63
N LEU A 292 -14.24 -15.78 7.50
CA LEU A 292 -15.33 -16.73 7.31
C LEU A 292 -14.87 -18.18 7.13
N TRP A 293 -13.62 -18.40 6.70
CA TRP A 293 -13.03 -19.72 6.47
C TRP A 293 -11.59 -19.86 7.01
N LEU A 294 -11.09 -18.86 7.73
CA LEU A 294 -9.76 -18.90 8.31
C LEU A 294 -9.72 -19.80 9.56
N ASP A 295 -8.98 -20.89 9.45
CA ASP A 295 -8.51 -21.66 10.59
C ASP A 295 -7.01 -21.98 10.45
N LYS A 296 -6.46 -22.66 11.46
CA LYS A 296 -5.05 -23.01 11.48
C LYS A 296 -4.64 -23.93 10.31
N ALA A 297 -5.48 -24.89 9.92
CA ALA A 297 -5.15 -25.84 8.87
C ALA A 297 -5.09 -25.15 7.51
N TYR A 298 -6.04 -24.24 7.24
CA TYR A 298 -6.03 -23.43 6.03
C TYR A 298 -4.80 -22.52 5.96
N VAL A 299 -4.38 -21.90 7.08
CA VAL A 299 -3.13 -21.10 7.10
C VAL A 299 -1.90 -21.94 6.79
N GLU A 300 -1.76 -23.12 7.40
CA GLU A 300 -0.63 -24.02 7.15
C GLU A 300 -0.58 -24.43 5.66
N TYR A 301 -1.73 -24.79 5.08
CA TYR A 301 -1.81 -25.16 3.67
C TYR A 301 -1.53 -23.99 2.72
N ARG A 302 -2.10 -22.81 3.00
CA ARG A 302 -1.85 -21.58 2.23
C ARG A 302 -0.37 -21.20 2.20
N LEU A 303 0.32 -21.31 3.34
CA LEU A 303 1.77 -21.08 3.41
C LEU A 303 2.56 -22.14 2.62
N GLU A 304 2.15 -23.40 2.64
CA GLU A 304 2.75 -24.46 1.83
C GLU A 304 2.58 -24.20 0.32
N CYS A 305 1.37 -23.86 -0.13
CA CYS A 305 1.09 -23.51 -1.52
C CYS A 305 1.95 -22.34 -2.00
N MET A 306 2.04 -21.28 -1.19
CA MET A 306 2.91 -20.13 -1.49
C MET A 306 4.39 -20.53 -1.55
N HIS A 307 4.87 -21.30 -0.58
CA HIS A 307 6.26 -21.77 -0.57
C HIS A 307 6.59 -22.57 -1.84
N ASN A 308 5.69 -23.49 -2.22
CA ASN A 308 5.83 -24.30 -3.43
C ASN A 308 5.84 -23.44 -4.71
N ALA A 309 4.97 -22.43 -4.79
CA ALA A 309 4.95 -21.48 -5.91
C ALA A 309 6.28 -20.71 -6.02
N LEU A 310 6.80 -20.18 -4.92
CA LEU A 310 8.09 -19.49 -4.89
C LEU A 310 9.27 -20.41 -5.21
N GLU A 311 9.25 -21.65 -4.72
CA GLU A 311 10.28 -22.63 -5.03
C GLU A 311 10.32 -22.96 -6.53
N ARG A 312 9.16 -23.08 -7.19
CA ARG A 312 9.05 -23.23 -8.65
C ARG A 312 9.59 -22.01 -9.41
N MET A 313 9.59 -20.84 -8.78
CA MET A 313 9.97 -19.55 -9.37
C MET A 313 11.33 -19.01 -8.92
N LYS A 314 12.08 -19.73 -8.08
CA LYS A 314 13.29 -19.22 -7.42
C LYS A 314 14.34 -18.60 -8.36
N ASP A 315 14.47 -19.13 -9.58
CA ASP A 315 15.43 -18.65 -10.58
C ASP A 315 15.03 -17.29 -11.19
N VAL A 316 13.76 -16.93 -11.10
CA VAL A 316 13.21 -15.62 -11.50
C VAL A 316 13.14 -14.70 -10.29
N ALA A 317 12.64 -15.20 -9.16
CA ALA A 317 12.49 -14.43 -7.91
C ALA A 317 13.81 -13.79 -7.45
N CYS A 318 14.92 -14.52 -7.50
CA CYS A 318 16.23 -13.99 -7.08
C CYS A 318 16.76 -12.85 -7.98
N LYS A 319 16.24 -12.74 -9.21
CA LYS A 319 16.57 -11.69 -10.18
C LYS A 319 15.63 -10.49 -10.12
N CYS A 320 14.62 -10.51 -9.25
CA CYS A 320 13.80 -9.34 -8.96
C CYS A 320 14.66 -8.27 -8.29
N GLY A 321 14.73 -7.11 -8.94
CA GLY A 321 15.43 -5.93 -8.46
C GLY A 321 14.59 -5.09 -7.49
N GLY A 322 13.30 -5.40 -7.35
CA GLY A 322 12.36 -4.75 -6.46
C GLY A 322 11.32 -3.87 -7.18
N PRO A 323 10.48 -3.16 -6.41
CA PRO A 323 9.39 -2.38 -6.95
C PRO A 323 9.80 -0.99 -7.41
N ALA A 324 9.23 -0.57 -8.53
CA ALA A 324 9.15 0.79 -8.99
C ALA A 324 7.65 1.15 -9.00
N VAL A 325 7.27 2.12 -8.17
CA VAL A 325 5.89 2.43 -7.82
C VAL A 325 5.58 3.88 -8.19
N ILE A 326 4.48 4.07 -8.91
CA ILE A 326 3.82 5.36 -9.04
C ILE A 326 2.55 5.33 -8.19
N GLU A 327 2.50 6.16 -7.16
CA GLU A 327 1.31 6.38 -6.34
C GLU A 327 0.47 7.54 -6.86
N ILE A 328 -0.81 7.55 -6.50
CA ILE A 328 -1.69 8.69 -6.72
C ILE A 328 -2.23 9.21 -5.40
N PHE A 329 -2.58 10.50 -5.39
CA PHE A 329 -3.19 11.13 -4.23
C PHE A 329 -4.24 12.16 -4.64
N GLY A 330 -5.03 12.65 -3.68
CA GLY A 330 -6.02 13.70 -3.94
C GLY A 330 -7.49 13.28 -3.86
N GLU A 331 -7.77 12.00 -3.71
CA GLU A 331 -9.12 11.56 -3.40
C GLU A 331 -9.59 12.12 -2.05
N GLU A 332 -10.91 12.22 -1.88
CA GLU A 332 -11.47 12.60 -0.59
C GLU A 332 -11.07 11.56 0.47
N PRO A 333 -10.61 12.01 1.65
CA PRO A 333 -10.25 11.09 2.71
C PRO A 333 -11.41 10.20 3.12
N PHE A 334 -11.10 8.94 3.41
CA PHE A 334 -12.11 7.93 3.69
C PHE A 334 -12.32 7.77 5.20
N ALA A 335 -13.56 7.99 5.63
CA ALA A 335 -14.03 7.67 6.98
C ALA A 335 -14.96 6.44 6.89
N PRO A 336 -14.45 5.22 7.15
CA PRO A 336 -15.26 4.01 7.04
C PRO A 336 -16.41 3.99 8.05
N VAL A 337 -17.53 3.41 7.63
CA VAL A 337 -18.59 2.99 8.54
C VAL A 337 -18.32 1.56 8.96
N SER A 338 -18.13 1.32 10.26
CA SER A 338 -18.01 -0.03 10.80
C SER A 338 -19.37 -0.73 10.75
N LYS A 339 -19.47 -1.78 9.93
CA LYS A 339 -20.67 -2.63 9.83
C LYS A 339 -20.46 -3.91 10.63
N LYS A 340 -21.39 -4.20 11.53
CA LYS A 340 -21.38 -5.45 12.32
C LYS A 340 -21.63 -6.69 11.45
N GLU A 341 -22.25 -6.50 10.27
CA GLU A 341 -22.57 -7.55 9.31
C GLU A 341 -21.35 -7.94 8.45
N ALA A 342 -20.34 -7.07 8.32
CA ALA A 342 -19.09 -7.40 7.66
C ALA A 342 -18.32 -8.48 8.45
N ALA A 343 -17.49 -9.27 7.76
CA ALA A 343 -16.65 -10.26 8.41
C ALA A 343 -15.54 -9.58 9.21
N HIS A 344 -15.26 -10.07 10.42
CA HIS A 344 -14.18 -9.57 11.29
C HIS A 344 -13.43 -10.74 11.88
N PHE A 345 -12.10 -10.63 11.96
CA PHE A 345 -11.29 -11.64 12.65
C PHE A 345 -11.56 -11.64 14.16
N ASN A 346 -11.77 -12.81 14.73
CA ASN A 346 -11.71 -13.01 16.18
C ASN A 346 -10.25 -13.06 16.69
N ASP A 347 -10.04 -13.03 18.01
CA ASP A 347 -8.70 -13.02 18.62
C ASP A 347 -7.78 -14.18 18.20
N GLU A 348 -8.33 -15.37 17.92
CA GLU A 348 -7.54 -16.51 17.44
C GLU A 348 -7.12 -16.31 15.98
N GLN A 349 -8.07 -15.86 15.15
CA GLN A 349 -7.85 -15.56 13.75
C GLN A 349 -6.86 -14.40 13.54
N GLN A 350 -6.91 -13.36 14.37
CA GLN A 350 -5.94 -12.26 14.34
C GLN A 350 -4.51 -12.78 14.54
N LYS A 351 -4.30 -13.68 15.50
CA LYS A 351 -2.97 -14.32 15.71
C LYS A 351 -2.54 -15.16 14.52
N LEU A 352 -3.49 -15.85 13.88
CA LEU A 352 -3.22 -16.62 12.67
C LEU A 352 -2.82 -15.72 11.49
N VAL A 353 -3.48 -14.58 11.31
CA VAL A 353 -3.12 -13.60 10.26
C VAL A 353 -1.76 -12.97 10.52
N VAL A 354 -1.48 -12.58 11.76
CA VAL A 354 -0.15 -12.08 12.15
C VAL A 354 0.93 -13.13 11.86
N HIS A 355 0.70 -14.39 12.25
CA HIS A 355 1.62 -15.50 11.96
C HIS A 355 1.82 -15.69 10.44
N MET A 356 0.72 -15.76 9.69
CA MET A 356 0.74 -15.94 8.23
C MET A 356 1.50 -14.81 7.54
N THR A 357 1.28 -13.56 7.91
CA THR A 357 1.98 -12.39 7.36
C THR A 357 3.48 -12.46 7.65
N SER A 358 3.88 -12.82 8.87
CA SER A 358 5.29 -13.00 9.24
C SER A 358 5.97 -14.11 8.42
N VAL A 359 5.35 -15.29 8.31
CA VAL A 359 5.94 -16.40 7.54
C VAL A 359 6.00 -16.08 6.05
N ARG A 360 4.94 -15.47 5.49
CA ARG A 360 4.91 -14.97 4.11
C ARG A 360 6.07 -14.04 3.82
N SER A 361 6.30 -13.05 4.69
CA SER A 361 7.42 -12.10 4.55
C SER A 361 8.77 -12.80 4.57
N GLN A 362 8.96 -13.78 5.44
CA GLN A 362 10.19 -14.59 5.49
C GLN A 362 10.41 -15.39 4.21
N TYR A 363 9.36 -16.02 3.66
CA TYR A 363 9.47 -16.70 2.38
C TYR A 363 9.82 -15.73 1.27
N MET A 364 9.11 -14.61 1.11
CA MET A 364 9.43 -13.62 0.09
C MET A 364 10.88 -13.15 0.17
N ASN A 365 11.39 -12.84 1.36
CA ASN A 365 12.78 -12.40 1.55
C ASN A 365 13.81 -13.50 1.25
N SER A 366 13.47 -14.77 1.51
CA SER A 366 14.35 -15.92 1.21
C SER A 366 14.53 -16.18 -0.29
N TYR A 367 13.58 -15.75 -1.14
CA TYR A 367 13.64 -15.92 -2.60
C TYR A 367 13.97 -14.61 -3.33
N ILE A 368 13.50 -13.47 -2.83
CA ILE A 368 13.81 -12.13 -3.32
C ILE A 368 14.78 -11.48 -2.33
N HIS A 369 16.07 -11.73 -2.55
CA HIS A 369 17.15 -11.30 -1.67
C HIS A 369 17.15 -9.77 -1.49
N SER A 370 16.68 -9.31 -0.31
CA SER A 370 16.55 -7.89 0.03
C SER A 370 17.90 -7.17 0.05
N GLU A 371 18.97 -7.88 0.38
CA GLU A 371 20.34 -7.38 0.38
C GLU A 371 20.86 -6.93 -0.99
N ASP A 372 20.29 -7.47 -2.05
CA ASP A 372 20.73 -7.21 -3.43
C ASP A 372 19.66 -6.43 -4.24
N ARG A 373 18.55 -6.00 -3.64
CA ARG A 373 17.44 -5.29 -4.32
C ARG A 373 17.31 -3.82 -3.87
N SER A 374 16.67 -3.00 -4.69
CA SER A 374 16.33 -1.59 -4.39
C SER A 374 14.87 -1.31 -4.76
N PHE A 375 14.41 -0.08 -4.62
CA PHE A 375 13.05 0.30 -4.99
C PHE A 375 12.96 1.77 -5.37
N THR A 376 11.83 2.18 -5.96
CA THR A 376 11.48 3.60 -6.09
C THR A 376 10.01 3.82 -5.91
N ILE A 377 9.64 4.89 -5.22
CA ILE A 377 8.27 5.35 -5.10
C ILE A 377 8.22 6.83 -5.47
N ILE A 378 7.26 7.21 -6.31
CA ILE A 378 6.96 8.58 -6.70
C ILE A 378 5.45 8.79 -6.73
N ALA A 379 4.96 9.96 -6.34
CA ALA A 379 3.52 10.24 -6.30
C ALA A 379 3.11 11.40 -7.22
N TYR A 380 1.88 11.33 -7.73
CA TYR A 380 1.22 12.39 -8.51
C TYR A 380 -0.23 12.58 -8.08
N PRO A 381 -0.80 13.80 -8.17
CA PRO A 381 -2.21 13.98 -7.85
C PRO A 381 -3.09 13.32 -8.93
N CYS A 382 -4.30 12.92 -8.54
CA CYS A 382 -5.40 12.58 -9.44
C CYS A 382 -6.41 13.72 -9.54
N ALA A 383 -7.33 13.66 -10.51
CA ALA A 383 -8.27 14.75 -10.77
C ALA A 383 -9.24 15.04 -9.60
N ALA A 384 -9.48 14.07 -8.72
CA ALA A 384 -10.26 14.25 -7.50
C ALA A 384 -9.67 15.28 -6.52
N ILE A 385 -8.40 15.68 -6.69
CA ILE A 385 -7.76 16.71 -5.85
C ILE A 385 -8.52 18.04 -5.88
N GLY A 386 -9.20 18.35 -6.99
CA GLY A 386 -10.04 19.53 -7.14
C GLY A 386 -9.82 20.30 -8.45
N PRO A 387 -10.42 21.49 -8.58
CA PRO A 387 -10.39 22.28 -9.81
C PRO A 387 -8.98 22.72 -10.23
N ASP A 388 -8.06 22.89 -9.28
CA ASP A 388 -6.65 23.27 -9.52
C ASP A 388 -5.75 22.08 -9.85
N TYR A 389 -6.33 20.95 -10.32
CA TYR A 389 -5.63 19.70 -10.59
C TYR A 389 -4.33 19.88 -11.40
N LYS A 390 -4.36 20.69 -12.47
CA LYS A 390 -3.21 20.86 -13.37
C LYS A 390 -2.09 21.68 -12.72
N GLU A 391 -2.47 22.70 -11.95
CA GLU A 391 -1.56 23.53 -11.17
C GLU A 391 -0.89 22.69 -10.08
N ILE A 392 -1.67 21.91 -9.31
CA ILE A 392 -1.15 21.01 -8.28
C ILE A 392 -0.26 19.92 -8.90
N PHE A 393 -0.62 19.38 -10.07
CA PHE A 393 0.23 18.42 -10.80
C PHE A 393 1.58 19.05 -11.15
N THR A 394 1.57 20.28 -11.66
CA THR A 394 2.80 21.03 -11.99
C THR A 394 3.65 21.31 -10.74
N GLU A 395 3.04 21.71 -9.63
CA GLU A 395 3.75 21.88 -8.35
C GLU A 395 4.31 20.56 -7.82
N THR A 396 3.59 19.45 -8.00
CA THR A 396 4.06 18.11 -7.63
C THR A 396 5.27 17.70 -8.45
N VAL A 397 5.28 17.97 -9.76
CA VAL A 397 6.48 17.78 -10.61
C VAL A 397 7.66 18.58 -10.07
N LYS A 398 7.46 19.85 -9.67
CA LYS A 398 8.54 20.66 -9.06
C LYS A 398 9.09 20.04 -7.79
N ILE A 399 8.21 19.55 -6.92
CA ILE A 399 8.57 18.87 -5.66
C ILE A 399 9.37 17.59 -5.96
N ASN A 400 8.95 16.79 -6.94
CA ASN A 400 9.64 15.57 -7.37
C ASN A 400 11.02 15.84 -8.00
N THR A 401 11.29 17.08 -8.43
CA THR A 401 12.55 17.48 -9.08
C THR A 401 13.36 18.52 -8.28
N LEU A 402 13.14 18.62 -6.96
CA LEU A 402 13.93 19.51 -6.11
C LEU A 402 15.44 19.20 -6.18
N ASP A 403 16.27 20.22 -5.97
CA ASP A 403 17.73 20.10 -6.11
C ASP A 403 18.32 19.16 -5.06
N TYR A 404 18.70 17.97 -5.52
CA TYR A 404 19.34 16.92 -4.74
C TYR A 404 20.54 17.42 -3.93
N ALA A 405 21.46 18.17 -4.54
CA ALA A 405 22.72 18.57 -3.90
C ALA A 405 22.48 19.63 -2.82
N LEU A 406 21.54 20.55 -3.09
CA LEU A 406 21.15 21.57 -2.12
C LEU A 406 20.54 20.94 -0.86
N TYR A 407 19.58 20.02 -1.02
CA TYR A 407 18.95 19.34 0.13
C TYR A 407 19.95 18.48 0.89
N ARG A 408 20.75 17.67 0.19
CA ARG A 408 21.84 16.87 0.79
C ARG A 408 22.72 17.70 1.72
N ASP A 409 23.16 18.87 1.26
CA ASP A 409 24.10 19.73 2.01
C ASP A 409 23.44 20.38 3.23
N MET A 410 22.14 20.69 3.17
CA MET A 410 21.38 21.20 4.33
C MET A 410 21.09 20.09 5.34
N GLN A 411 20.63 18.93 4.87
CA GLN A 411 20.37 17.75 5.68
C GLN A 411 21.64 17.29 6.41
N GLN A 412 22.80 17.33 5.75
CA GLN A 412 24.07 16.99 6.39
C GLN A 412 24.39 17.90 7.59
N LYS A 413 24.10 19.21 7.52
CA LYS A 413 24.30 20.13 8.66
C LYS A 413 23.40 19.78 9.84
N ILE A 414 22.18 19.31 9.56
CA ILE A 414 21.25 18.83 10.59
C ILE A 414 21.81 17.55 11.21
N ILE A 415 22.25 16.59 10.39
CA ILE A 415 22.86 15.33 10.82
C ILE A 415 24.10 15.59 11.68
N ASP A 416 24.99 16.50 11.28
CA ASP A 416 26.21 16.81 12.03
C ASP A 416 25.92 17.29 13.47
N VAL A 417 24.78 17.96 13.70
CA VAL A 417 24.32 18.34 15.04
C VAL A 417 23.66 17.16 15.74
N LEU A 418 22.82 16.40 15.04
CA LEU A 418 22.13 15.21 15.57
C LEU A 418 23.10 14.09 16.00
N ASP A 419 24.19 13.89 15.28
CA ASP A 419 25.28 12.95 15.59
C ASP A 419 25.96 13.25 16.95
N THR A 420 25.73 14.44 17.53
CA THR A 420 26.23 14.82 18.87
C THR A 420 25.25 14.54 20.01
N ALA A 421 24.05 14.05 19.69
CA ALA A 421 22.95 13.90 20.64
C ALA A 421 23.14 12.67 21.54
N ASP A 422 22.91 12.84 22.84
CA ASP A 422 22.54 11.73 23.72
C ASP A 422 21.08 11.32 23.48
N ARG A 423 20.22 12.34 23.28
CA ARG A 423 18.79 12.23 23.00
C ARG A 423 18.28 13.51 22.36
N VAL A 424 17.12 13.42 21.71
CA VAL A 424 16.40 14.55 21.11
C VAL A 424 15.09 14.75 21.86
N HIS A 425 14.75 16.00 22.18
CA HIS A 425 13.50 16.37 22.82
C HIS A 425 12.58 17.07 21.81
N ILE A 426 11.38 16.52 21.62
CA ILE A 426 10.37 17.01 20.69
C ILE A 426 9.18 17.52 21.50
N VAL A 427 8.77 18.76 21.23
CA VAL A 427 7.70 19.45 21.94
C VAL A 427 6.68 20.00 20.96
N GLY A 428 5.41 19.66 21.17
CA GLY A 428 4.27 20.21 20.43
C GLY A 428 3.87 21.60 20.92
N THR A 429 3.14 22.33 20.08
CA THR A 429 2.54 23.64 20.38
C THR A 429 1.15 23.75 19.75
N ASN A 430 0.46 24.88 19.94
CA ASN A 430 -0.84 25.16 19.30
C ASN A 430 -1.91 24.07 19.54
N GLY A 431 -1.95 23.51 20.75
CA GLY A 431 -2.88 22.44 21.13
C GLY A 431 -2.31 21.03 20.94
N ASN A 432 -1.19 20.90 20.22
CA ASN A 432 -0.42 19.67 20.17
C ASN A 432 0.25 19.40 21.54
N ARG A 433 0.07 18.19 22.07
CA ARG A 433 0.53 17.78 23.40
C ARG A 433 1.78 16.89 23.39
N THR A 434 2.50 16.85 22.27
CA THR A 434 3.72 16.06 22.16
C THR A 434 4.76 16.56 23.18
N ASP A 435 5.33 15.62 23.94
CA ASP A 435 6.46 15.80 24.84
C ASP A 435 7.21 14.46 24.85
N LEU A 436 8.18 14.33 23.95
CA LEU A 436 8.80 13.06 23.59
C LEU A 436 10.32 13.19 23.60
N TYR A 437 10.98 12.26 24.30
CA TYR A 437 12.42 12.08 24.26
C TYR A 437 12.76 10.85 23.41
N VAL A 438 13.58 11.04 22.38
CA VAL A 438 14.09 9.95 21.53
C VAL A 438 15.57 9.74 21.82
N LYS A 439 15.95 8.52 22.19
CA LYS A 439 17.34 8.15 22.47
C LYS A 439 18.08 7.85 21.17
N ILE A 440 19.26 8.45 21.00
CA ILE A 440 20.09 8.30 19.81
C ILE A 440 21.23 7.32 20.07
N HIS A 441 21.64 6.59 19.04
CA HIS A 441 22.78 5.67 19.08
C HIS A 441 24.08 6.41 19.40
N GLU A 442 24.88 5.83 20.28
CA GLU A 442 26.19 6.37 20.65
C GLU A 442 27.22 6.08 19.55
N LEU A 443 27.87 7.13 19.03
CA LEU A 443 28.93 7.01 18.02
C LEU A 443 30.28 6.72 18.69
N LYS A 444 30.92 5.62 18.31
CA LYS A 444 32.25 5.25 18.82
C LYS A 444 33.36 5.94 18.03
N GLU A 445 33.16 6.09 16.73
CA GLU A 445 34.06 6.81 15.82
C GLU A 445 33.29 7.90 15.05
N PRO A 446 32.97 9.07 15.66
CA PRO A 446 32.15 10.11 15.03
C PRO A 446 32.69 10.68 13.70
N SER A 447 33.95 10.42 13.36
CA SER A 447 34.54 10.79 12.07
C SER A 447 34.29 9.78 10.94
N LYS A 448 33.71 8.62 11.26
CA LYS A 448 33.43 7.52 10.32
C LYS A 448 32.02 6.94 10.45
N GLU A 449 31.34 7.22 11.56
CA GLU A 449 30.01 6.69 11.88
C GLU A 449 29.02 7.85 11.99
N THR A 450 27.77 7.58 11.63
CA THR A 450 26.64 8.48 11.81
C THR A 450 25.44 7.69 12.34
N ALA A 451 24.63 8.36 13.16
CA ALA A 451 23.40 7.81 13.70
C ALA A 451 22.19 8.12 12.80
N PHE A 452 22.35 8.95 11.76
CA PHE A 452 21.25 9.36 10.89
C PHE A 452 21.59 9.13 9.43
N GLU A 453 20.59 8.73 8.65
CA GLU A 453 20.67 8.64 7.20
C GLU A 453 20.23 9.94 6.54
N ASN A 454 20.97 10.35 5.52
CA ASN A 454 20.67 11.49 4.67
C ASN A 454 19.81 11.01 3.49
N CYS A 455 18.48 11.04 3.64
CA CYS A 455 17.56 10.54 2.62
C CYS A 455 17.30 11.62 1.55
N VAL A 456 17.78 11.34 0.34
CA VAL A 456 17.78 12.30 -0.77
C VAL A 456 17.28 11.64 -2.05
N ALA A 457 15.96 11.64 -2.31
CA ALA A 457 15.31 11.25 -3.59
C ALA A 457 15.97 10.10 -4.39
N ASP A 458 16.56 9.14 -3.69
CA ASP A 458 17.29 8.02 -4.27
C ASP A 458 16.40 6.78 -4.32
N VAL A 459 15.47 6.64 -3.37
CA VAL A 459 14.39 5.63 -3.42
C VAL A 459 13.01 6.24 -3.20
N ASN A 460 12.89 7.24 -2.32
CA ASN A 460 11.64 7.95 -2.06
C ASN A 460 11.66 9.32 -2.73
N ILE A 461 10.84 9.53 -3.76
CA ILE A 461 10.72 10.81 -4.47
C ILE A 461 9.40 11.47 -4.04
N PRO A 462 9.43 12.70 -3.48
CA PRO A 462 10.52 13.71 -3.52
C PRO A 462 11.57 13.59 -2.41
N VAL A 463 12.65 14.39 -2.49
CA VAL A 463 13.60 14.57 -1.37
C VAL A 463 12.89 15.05 -0.10
N GLY A 464 13.50 14.80 1.05
CA GLY A 464 13.40 15.75 2.14
C GLY A 464 13.18 15.17 3.52
N GLU A 465 14.07 14.31 4.00
CA GLU A 465 14.12 13.93 5.41
C GLU A 465 15.54 13.52 5.86
N VAL A 466 15.77 13.53 7.17
CA VAL A 466 16.89 12.82 7.80
C VAL A 466 16.29 11.91 8.85
N PHE A 467 16.72 10.64 8.90
CA PHE A 467 16.06 9.65 9.76
C PHE A 467 17.05 8.75 10.50
N THR A 468 16.59 8.09 11.55
CA THR A 468 17.36 7.13 12.36
C THR A 468 16.47 5.98 12.85
N SER A 469 17.04 4.78 13.05
CA SER A 469 16.42 3.79 13.93
C SER A 469 16.78 4.13 15.38
N PRO A 470 15.83 4.56 16.23
CA PRO A 470 16.15 5.02 17.57
C PRO A 470 16.58 3.86 18.48
N VAL A 471 17.32 4.19 19.53
CA VAL A 471 17.52 3.26 20.66
C VAL A 471 16.20 3.22 21.43
N LEU A 472 15.64 2.03 21.66
CA LEU A 472 14.35 1.92 22.34
C LEU A 472 14.50 2.30 23.82
N GLU A 473 15.47 1.73 24.53
CA GLU A 473 15.69 2.02 25.94
C GLU A 473 16.02 3.51 26.17
N GLY A 474 15.20 4.18 26.98
CA GLY A 474 15.33 5.63 27.20
C GLY A 474 14.52 6.50 26.24
N THR A 475 13.91 5.95 25.18
CA THR A 475 12.91 6.66 24.36
C THR A 475 11.56 6.64 25.06
N ASN A 476 11.07 7.79 25.51
CA ASN A 476 9.89 7.88 26.37
C ASN A 476 9.13 9.19 26.15
N GLY A 477 7.80 9.14 26.30
CA GLY A 477 6.96 10.34 26.29
C GLY A 477 5.71 10.16 25.44
N LYS A 478 5.06 11.28 25.13
CA LYS A 478 3.80 11.30 24.38
C LYS A 478 4.03 11.86 22.98
N LEU A 479 3.54 11.14 21.98
CA LEU A 479 3.27 11.65 20.64
C LEU A 479 1.78 12.00 20.55
N HIS A 480 1.47 13.20 20.08
CA HIS A 480 0.10 13.64 19.83
C HIS A 480 0.04 14.33 18.47
N VAL A 481 -0.97 14.03 17.67
CA VAL A 481 -1.26 14.74 16.41
C VAL A 481 -2.74 15.08 16.38
N SER A 482 -3.07 16.35 16.13
CA SER A 482 -4.47 16.81 16.18
C SER A 482 -5.34 16.12 15.13
N GLN A 483 -4.79 15.89 13.94
CA GLN A 483 -5.41 15.13 12.86
C GLN A 483 -4.32 14.59 11.93
N VAL A 484 -4.41 13.31 11.57
CA VAL A 484 -3.46 12.66 10.66
C VAL A 484 -4.19 11.63 9.79
N TYR A 485 -3.69 11.42 8.58
CA TYR A 485 -4.22 10.42 7.65
C TYR A 485 -3.19 9.31 7.48
N LEU A 486 -3.54 8.11 7.90
CA LEU A 486 -2.67 6.93 7.87
C LEU A 486 -3.35 5.88 7.00
N ASN A 487 -2.71 5.42 5.92
CA ASN A 487 -3.28 4.45 4.98
C ASN A 487 -4.70 4.86 4.50
N GLU A 488 -4.85 6.13 4.08
CA GLU A 488 -6.14 6.75 3.66
C GLU A 488 -7.22 6.88 4.75
N LEU A 489 -6.94 6.43 5.97
CA LEU A 489 -7.83 6.50 7.11
C LEU A 489 -7.54 7.75 7.95
N ASN A 490 -8.60 8.50 8.28
CA ASN A 490 -8.50 9.70 9.10
C ASN A 490 -8.43 9.36 10.59
N PHE A 491 -7.50 9.93 11.34
CA PHE A 491 -7.40 9.83 12.80
C PHE A 491 -7.49 11.21 13.45
N LEU A 492 -8.40 11.36 14.42
CA LEU A 492 -8.63 12.61 15.14
C LEU A 492 -8.04 12.53 16.56
N ASN A 493 -7.21 13.50 16.93
CA ASN A 493 -6.47 13.57 18.21
C ASN A 493 -5.76 12.23 18.53
N LEU A 494 -4.96 11.73 17.59
CA LEU A 494 -4.19 10.52 17.80
C LEU A 494 -3.16 10.75 18.91
N GLU A 495 -3.20 9.91 19.94
CA GLU A 495 -2.26 9.91 21.06
C GLU A 495 -1.57 8.54 21.16
N ILE A 496 -0.24 8.56 21.30
CA ILE A 496 0.56 7.37 21.58
C ILE A 496 1.56 7.70 22.69
N ASP A 497 1.52 6.94 23.78
CA ASP A 497 2.50 7.01 24.87
C ASP A 497 3.56 5.92 24.67
N PHE A 498 4.83 6.32 24.68
CA PHE A 498 5.97 5.44 24.56
C PHE A 498 6.66 5.23 25.91
N LYS A 499 7.02 3.98 26.17
CA LYS A 499 7.88 3.59 27.28
C LYS A 499 8.99 2.70 26.78
N ASP A 500 10.23 3.15 26.94
CA ASP A 500 11.43 2.51 26.39
C ASP A 500 11.22 2.10 24.94
N GLY A 501 10.75 3.05 24.12
CA GLY A 501 10.56 2.91 22.69
C GLY A 501 9.39 2.03 22.27
N MET A 502 8.67 1.41 23.20
CA MET A 502 7.49 0.58 22.91
C MET A 502 6.20 1.37 23.17
N ILE A 503 5.16 1.11 22.37
CA ILE A 503 3.82 1.63 22.65
C ILE A 503 3.30 1.07 23.98
N ASP A 504 3.02 1.96 24.94
CA ASP A 504 2.43 1.64 26.26
C ASP A 504 0.92 1.89 26.25
N LYS A 505 0.47 2.99 25.65
CA LYS A 505 -0.95 3.38 25.54
C LYS A 505 -1.22 4.12 24.25
N TYR A 506 -2.45 4.04 23.78
CA TYR A 506 -2.91 4.77 22.61
C TYR A 506 -4.40 5.11 22.72
N THR A 507 -4.82 6.17 22.06
CA THR A 507 -6.24 6.52 21.87
C THR A 507 -6.41 7.51 20.71
N CYS A 508 -7.64 7.66 20.24
CA CYS A 508 -8.07 8.72 19.32
C CYS A 508 -9.52 9.13 19.65
N THR A 509 -10.09 10.03 18.86
CA THR A 509 -11.42 10.62 19.09
C THR A 509 -12.32 10.53 17.85
N ASN A 510 -12.12 9.49 17.05
CA ASN A 510 -12.90 9.22 15.84
C ASN A 510 -14.35 8.81 16.14
N PHE A 511 -14.55 8.09 17.25
CA PHE A 511 -15.84 7.56 17.69
C PHE A 511 -16.20 8.08 19.09
N GLU A 512 -17.48 8.04 19.45
CA GLU A 512 -17.92 8.41 20.80
C GLU A 512 -17.47 7.40 21.86
N ASP A 513 -17.34 6.12 21.47
CA ASP A 513 -16.92 5.03 22.34
C ASP A 513 -15.39 4.86 22.37
N GLU A 514 -14.81 4.78 23.57
CA GLU A 514 -13.35 4.67 23.74
C GLU A 514 -12.79 3.33 23.24
N GLU A 515 -13.56 2.24 23.37
CA GLU A 515 -13.11 0.91 22.94
C GLU A 515 -13.15 0.79 21.41
N GLU A 516 -14.12 1.43 20.74
CA GLU A 516 -14.10 1.57 19.28
C GLU A 516 -12.88 2.35 18.77
N ASN A 517 -12.50 3.45 19.45
CA ASN A 517 -11.29 4.20 19.12
C ASN A 517 -10.01 3.34 19.28
N LYS A 518 -9.91 2.57 20.37
CA LYS A 518 -8.78 1.64 20.57
C LYS A 518 -8.77 0.54 19.52
N LYS A 519 -9.92 -0.06 19.21
CA LYS A 519 -10.02 -1.07 18.15
C LYS A 519 -9.58 -0.50 16.81
N TYR A 520 -9.97 0.72 16.49
CA TYR A 520 -9.59 1.38 15.25
C TYR A 520 -8.07 1.53 15.12
N ILE A 521 -7.37 1.91 16.20
CA ILE A 521 -5.90 1.96 16.21
C ILE A 521 -5.30 0.55 16.18
N SER A 522 -5.87 -0.41 16.93
CA SER A 522 -5.41 -1.79 16.97
C SER A 522 -5.45 -2.46 15.60
N ASP A 523 -6.52 -2.26 14.84
CA ASP A 523 -6.73 -2.87 13.52
C ASP A 523 -5.85 -2.21 12.45
N ASN A 524 -5.69 -0.88 12.49
CA ASN A 524 -5.18 -0.12 11.35
C ASN A 524 -3.78 0.50 11.58
N VAL A 525 -3.29 0.52 12.83
CA VAL A 525 -1.94 1.00 13.18
C VAL A 525 -1.10 -0.12 13.80
N LEU A 526 -1.67 -0.89 14.74
CA LEU A 526 -0.95 -2.02 15.36
C LEU A 526 -1.05 -3.31 14.56
N PHE A 527 -1.92 -3.39 13.55
CA PHE A 527 -2.14 -4.60 12.74
C PHE A 527 -2.35 -5.86 13.59
N HIS A 528 -3.14 -5.74 14.67
CA HIS A 528 -3.43 -6.77 15.66
C HIS A 528 -2.25 -7.26 16.51
N HIS A 529 -1.11 -6.56 16.52
CA HIS A 529 -0.05 -6.77 17.49
C HIS A 529 -0.40 -6.16 18.84
N ASP A 530 0.08 -6.76 19.94
CA ASP A 530 -0.15 -6.25 21.29
C ASP A 530 0.51 -4.88 21.52
N THR A 531 1.66 -4.66 20.89
CA THR A 531 2.46 -3.41 20.94
C THR A 531 3.42 -3.38 19.77
N LEU A 532 3.92 -2.19 19.42
CA LEU A 532 4.94 -1.98 18.39
C LEU A 532 6.09 -1.13 18.96
N PRO A 533 7.34 -1.33 18.48
CA PRO A 533 8.44 -0.41 18.76
C PRO A 533 8.33 0.86 17.92
N MET A 534 9.05 1.91 18.34
CA MET A 534 9.39 3.05 17.48
C MET A 534 10.48 2.61 16.51
N GLY A 535 10.09 2.34 15.27
CA GLY A 535 10.99 1.88 14.22
C GLY A 535 11.86 2.99 13.65
N GLU A 536 11.36 4.23 13.69
CA GLU A 536 12.01 5.40 13.10
C GLU A 536 11.73 6.68 13.88
N PHE A 537 12.72 7.56 13.90
CA PHE A 537 12.56 8.98 14.15
C PHE A 537 13.19 9.77 13.00
N ALA A 538 12.46 10.74 12.47
CA ALA A 538 12.92 11.54 11.35
C ALA A 538 12.51 13.02 11.45
N ILE A 539 13.24 13.84 10.70
CA ILE A 539 12.96 15.27 10.52
C ILE A 539 12.77 15.50 9.03
N GLY A 540 11.52 15.64 8.60
CA GLY A 540 11.18 16.14 7.28
C GLY A 540 11.77 17.53 7.05
N THR A 541 12.22 17.80 5.83
CA THR A 541 12.86 19.06 5.41
C THR A 541 12.18 19.66 4.17
N ASN A 542 11.13 19.02 3.64
CA ASN A 542 10.46 19.50 2.43
C ASN A 542 9.38 20.55 2.74
N THR A 543 9.84 21.75 3.09
CA THR A 543 8.95 22.90 3.34
C THR A 543 8.25 23.41 2.07
N THR A 544 8.75 23.02 0.88
CA THR A 544 8.08 23.31 -0.40
C THR A 544 6.79 22.51 -0.52
N ALA A 545 6.83 21.21 -0.20
CA ALA A 545 5.64 20.36 -0.13
C ALA A 545 4.67 20.82 0.97
N TYR A 546 5.19 21.22 2.13
CA TYR A 546 4.36 21.81 3.20
C TYR A 546 3.61 23.07 2.72
N ARG A 547 4.31 24.00 2.05
CA ARG A 547 3.68 25.19 1.47
C ARG A 547 2.62 24.80 0.44
N MET A 548 2.92 23.89 -0.49
CA MET A 548 1.94 23.42 -1.48
C MET A 548 0.68 22.89 -0.79
N ALA A 549 0.85 22.05 0.23
CA ALA A 549 -0.26 21.48 0.98
C ALA A 549 -1.15 22.53 1.65
N ARG A 550 -0.57 23.64 2.12
CA ARG A 550 -1.31 24.76 2.75
C ARG A 550 -1.94 25.71 1.73
N VAL A 551 -1.26 26.03 0.63
CA VAL A 551 -1.76 26.95 -0.41
C VAL A 551 -3.00 26.38 -1.11
N TYR A 552 -3.02 25.07 -1.37
CA TYR A 552 -4.14 24.40 -2.03
C TYR A 552 -5.12 23.74 -1.06
N ASP A 553 -4.85 23.79 0.26
CA ASP A 553 -5.67 23.13 1.29
C ASP A 553 -5.83 21.61 1.05
N ILE A 554 -4.72 20.93 0.75
CA ILE A 554 -4.68 19.51 0.37
C ILE A 554 -3.89 18.64 1.34
N ALA A 555 -3.48 19.15 2.51
CA ALA A 555 -2.68 18.40 3.47
C ALA A 555 -3.32 17.06 3.87
N ALA A 556 -4.65 17.03 3.99
CA ALA A 556 -5.44 15.83 4.28
C ALA A 556 -5.44 14.77 3.17
N LYS A 557 -5.06 15.17 1.95
CA LYS A 557 -5.12 14.35 0.74
C LYS A 557 -3.73 13.95 0.24
N MET A 558 -2.67 14.33 0.96
CA MET A 558 -1.29 13.99 0.60
C MET A 558 -1.02 12.52 0.93
N PRO A 559 -0.24 11.80 0.09
CA PRO A 559 0.20 10.45 0.42
C PRO A 559 1.27 10.53 1.51
N ILE A 560 1.42 9.47 2.31
CA ILE A 560 2.41 9.38 3.39
C ILE A 560 3.81 9.73 2.86
N LEU A 561 4.17 9.18 1.68
CA LEU A 561 5.43 9.45 0.96
C LEU A 561 5.82 10.93 0.91
N ILE A 562 4.85 11.83 0.73
CA ILE A 562 5.10 13.28 0.71
C ILE A 562 4.84 13.88 2.09
N ALA A 563 3.78 13.46 2.78
CA ALA A 563 3.36 14.03 4.06
C ALA A 563 4.44 13.91 5.14
N GLU A 564 5.14 12.78 5.22
CA GLU A 564 6.24 12.53 6.18
C GLU A 564 7.36 13.56 6.05
N LYS A 565 7.61 14.05 4.83
CA LYS A 565 8.66 15.04 4.55
C LYS A 565 8.26 16.47 4.96
N THR A 566 7.04 16.68 5.46
CA THR A 566 6.47 17.99 5.82
C THR A 566 6.48 18.33 7.32
N GLY A 567 7.26 17.59 8.11
CA GLY A 567 7.49 17.84 9.53
C GLY A 567 8.32 16.71 10.14
N PRO A 568 8.57 16.69 11.46
CA PRO A 568 9.11 15.49 12.11
C PRO A 568 8.06 14.38 12.13
N HIS A 569 8.50 13.16 11.88
CA HIS A 569 7.67 11.97 11.93
C HIS A 569 8.33 10.85 12.73
N PHE A 570 7.47 9.93 13.15
CA PHE A 570 7.81 8.80 13.98
C PHE A 570 7.09 7.58 13.43
N ALA A 571 7.85 6.54 13.08
CA ALA A 571 7.25 5.29 12.63
C ALA A 571 7.03 4.36 13.81
N VAL A 572 5.83 3.79 13.89
CA VAL A 572 5.56 2.63 14.75
C VAL A 572 5.62 1.36 13.92
N GLY A 573 6.31 0.33 14.43
CA GLY A 573 6.57 -0.91 13.72
C GLY A 573 8.06 -1.16 13.48
N ASP A 574 8.38 -1.83 12.37
CA ASP A 574 9.74 -2.24 12.06
C ASP A 574 10.64 -1.06 11.70
N THR A 575 11.97 -1.26 11.74
CA THR A 575 12.91 -0.22 11.31
C THR A 575 12.87 -0.04 9.79
N CYS A 576 13.31 1.13 9.32
CA CYS A 576 13.47 1.41 7.88
C CYS A 576 14.42 0.43 7.16
N TYR A 577 15.18 -0.36 7.93
CA TYR A 577 16.17 -1.31 7.44
C TYR A 577 15.70 -2.76 7.50
N THR A 578 14.41 -3.03 7.67
CA THR A 578 13.87 -4.40 7.79
C THR A 578 14.42 -5.33 6.69
N TYR A 579 15.11 -6.39 7.09
CA TYR A 579 15.86 -7.35 6.23
C TYR A 579 17.13 -6.83 5.55
N ASP A 580 17.49 -5.56 5.74
CA ASP A 580 18.69 -4.92 5.23
C ASP A 580 19.65 -4.48 6.36
N GLU A 581 19.32 -4.71 7.64
CA GLU A 581 20.07 -4.18 8.79
C GLU A 581 21.55 -4.61 8.79
N ASP A 582 21.83 -5.83 8.34
CA ASP A 582 23.19 -6.38 8.31
C ASP A 582 24.00 -5.93 7.08
N ASN A 583 23.39 -5.24 6.12
CA ASN A 583 24.10 -4.60 5.00
C ASN A 583 24.52 -3.19 5.39
N MET A 584 25.82 -2.95 5.43
CA MET A 584 26.33 -1.61 5.76
C MET A 584 26.13 -0.65 4.59
N THR A 585 25.36 0.42 4.81
CA THR A 585 25.24 1.55 3.88
C THR A 585 25.96 2.78 4.43
N TYR A 586 26.19 3.75 3.56
CA TYR A 586 26.98 4.94 3.86
C TYR A 586 26.25 6.17 3.39
N ASN A 587 26.31 7.23 4.18
CA ASN A 587 25.84 8.55 3.76
C ASN A 587 26.72 9.11 2.64
N PRO A 588 26.24 10.14 1.90
CA PRO A 588 27.03 10.82 0.87
C PRO A 588 28.37 11.41 1.35
N ASP A 589 28.51 11.69 2.65
CA ASP A 589 29.76 12.13 3.28
C ASP A 589 30.77 11.00 3.54
N GLY A 590 30.37 9.74 3.28
CA GLY A 590 31.16 8.53 3.47
C GLY A 590 31.10 7.92 4.87
N LYS A 591 30.31 8.47 5.80
CA LYS A 591 30.11 7.87 7.13
C LYS A 591 29.21 6.64 7.04
N ALA A 592 29.58 5.59 7.76
CA ALA A 592 28.79 4.38 7.92
C ALA A 592 27.57 4.66 8.80
N ILE A 593 26.39 4.25 8.33
CA ILE A 593 25.14 4.43 9.07
C ILE A 593 25.01 3.26 10.06
N ILE A 594 25.17 3.54 11.36
CA ILE A 594 25.23 2.48 12.38
C ILE A 594 23.87 2.22 13.06
N ALA A 595 22.97 3.19 13.04
CA ALA A 595 21.65 3.12 13.69
C ALA A 595 20.64 2.37 12.80
N ARG A 596 20.87 1.07 12.60
CA ARG A 596 20.08 0.22 11.68
C ARG A 596 19.14 -0.76 12.38
N ASP A 597 19.47 -1.11 13.62
CA ASP A 597 18.66 -1.99 14.45
C ASP A 597 18.45 -1.44 15.85
N ASN A 598 17.51 -2.05 16.55
CA ASN A 598 17.13 -1.72 17.90
C ASN A 598 16.94 -3.00 18.74
N SER A 599 16.59 -2.89 20.01
CA SER A 599 16.52 -4.06 20.90
C SER A 599 15.45 -5.09 20.52
N VAL A 600 14.52 -4.74 19.62
CA VAL A 600 13.56 -5.67 19.02
C VAL A 600 14.09 -6.25 17.70
N SER A 601 14.47 -5.42 16.72
CA SER A 601 14.90 -5.91 15.40
C SER A 601 16.22 -6.69 15.44
N ILE A 602 17.09 -6.46 16.44
CA ILE A 602 18.31 -7.25 16.64
C ILE A 602 18.03 -8.73 16.94
N ARG A 603 16.83 -9.05 17.46
CA ARG A 603 16.41 -10.41 17.77
C ARG A 603 16.36 -11.30 16.53
N ARG A 604 16.40 -10.73 15.32
CA ARG A 604 16.52 -11.47 14.05
C ARG A 604 17.71 -12.43 14.03
N LYS A 605 18.78 -12.10 14.77
CA LYS A 605 20.00 -12.91 14.89
C LYS A 605 19.77 -14.18 15.71
N GLU A 606 18.72 -14.23 16.51
CA GLU A 606 18.33 -15.38 17.33
C GLU A 606 17.08 -16.07 16.75
N ASP A 607 16.04 -15.29 16.44
CA ASP A 607 14.74 -15.74 15.95
C ASP A 607 14.05 -14.60 15.17
N ILE A 608 14.04 -14.71 13.84
CA ILE A 608 13.48 -13.71 12.93
C ILE A 608 11.98 -13.49 13.14
N SER A 609 11.25 -14.49 13.62
CA SER A 609 9.80 -14.36 13.89
C SER A 609 9.48 -13.43 15.07
N LYS A 610 10.50 -13.01 15.82
CA LYS A 610 10.37 -12.13 16.99
C LYS A 610 10.95 -10.73 16.75
N ALA A 611 11.41 -10.47 15.52
CA ALA A 611 12.09 -9.23 15.15
C ALA A 611 11.23 -8.31 14.29
N TYR A 612 10.38 -8.88 13.42
CA TYR A 612 9.61 -8.14 12.44
C TYR A 612 8.10 -8.30 12.62
N PHE A 613 7.41 -7.18 12.66
CA PHE A 613 5.96 -7.05 12.75
C PHE A 613 5.32 -6.96 11.35
N ASN A 614 6.09 -6.61 10.32
CA ASN A 614 5.66 -6.41 8.93
C ASN A 614 4.71 -5.22 8.77
N CYS A 615 4.96 -4.18 9.57
CA CYS A 615 4.29 -2.90 9.49
C CYS A 615 5.29 -1.79 9.79
N HIS A 616 5.08 -0.64 9.16
CA HIS A 616 5.81 0.59 9.40
C HIS A 616 4.82 1.71 9.11
N THR A 617 4.50 2.54 10.09
CA THR A 617 3.46 3.57 9.96
C THR A 617 3.96 4.90 10.48
N ASP A 618 4.21 5.82 9.55
CA ASP A 618 4.73 7.15 9.80
C ASP A 618 3.65 8.11 10.30
N ILE A 619 3.91 8.71 11.46
CA ILE A 619 3.01 9.67 12.09
C ILE A 619 3.72 11.02 12.14
N THR A 620 3.27 11.97 11.32
CA THR A 620 3.91 13.29 11.16
C THR A 620 3.26 14.34 12.06
N ILE A 621 4.09 15.15 12.73
CA ILE A 621 3.65 16.40 13.37
C ILE A 621 3.85 17.53 12.35
N PRO A 622 2.80 18.28 11.97
CA PRO A 622 2.96 19.36 11.01
C PRO A 622 3.71 20.55 11.65
N TYR A 623 4.45 21.33 10.84
CA TYR A 623 5.31 22.42 11.35
C TYR A 623 4.58 23.46 12.21
N ASP A 624 3.31 23.77 11.92
CA ASP A 624 2.47 24.69 12.68
C ASP A 624 2.01 24.15 14.04
N GLU A 625 2.18 22.85 14.28
CA GLU A 625 1.97 22.20 15.58
C GLU A 625 3.28 21.90 16.32
N LEU A 626 4.43 22.22 15.73
CA LEU A 626 5.75 21.89 16.27
C LEU A 626 6.35 23.08 17.04
N GLY A 627 6.52 22.92 18.35
CA GLY A 627 7.14 23.92 19.21
C GLY A 627 8.66 23.87 19.15
N ALA A 628 9.27 22.70 19.30
CA ALA A 628 10.72 22.57 19.26
C ALA A 628 11.20 21.16 18.91
N ILE A 629 12.37 21.10 18.27
CA ILE A 629 13.24 19.91 18.23
C ILE A 629 14.59 20.33 18.80
N THR A 630 14.91 19.86 20.00
CA THR A 630 16.13 20.22 20.73
C THR A 630 17.02 19.00 20.91
N VAL A 631 18.24 19.08 20.38
CA VAL A 631 19.32 18.12 20.67
C VAL A 631 19.83 18.34 22.08
N ILE A 632 19.93 17.26 22.86
CA ILE A 632 20.54 17.24 24.20
C ILE A 632 21.78 16.35 24.13
N ARG A 633 22.97 16.92 24.37
CA ARG A 633 24.25 16.21 24.32
C ARG A 633 24.55 15.49 25.63
N HIS A 634 25.55 14.61 25.62
CA HIS A 634 25.98 13.85 26.81
C HIS A 634 26.44 14.75 27.99
N ASP A 635 26.94 15.96 27.71
CA ASP A 635 27.32 16.93 28.74
C ASP A 635 26.14 17.78 29.26
N GLY A 636 24.94 17.57 28.73
CA GLY A 636 23.73 18.31 29.04
C GLY A 636 23.57 19.63 28.29
N SER A 637 24.52 20.01 27.43
CA SER A 637 24.36 21.17 26.54
C SER A 637 23.28 20.89 25.49
N THR A 638 22.62 21.95 25.04
CA THR A 638 21.50 21.85 24.10
C THR A 638 21.73 22.63 22.81
N CYS A 639 21.02 22.25 21.76
CA CYS A 639 21.02 22.93 20.47
C CYS A 639 19.66 22.73 19.81
N ASP A 640 19.01 23.80 19.37
CA ASP A 640 17.74 23.68 18.66
C ASP A 640 17.99 23.44 17.17
N ILE A 641 17.29 22.47 16.61
CA ILE A 641 17.18 22.28 15.16
C ILE A 641 16.02 23.11 14.64
N ILE A 642 14.87 22.99 15.32
CA ILE A 642 13.63 23.69 15.02
C ILE A 642 13.12 24.40 16.27
N ARG A 643 12.63 25.63 16.09
CA ARG A 643 11.90 26.40 17.10
C ARG A 643 10.70 27.08 16.44
N ASP A 644 9.52 26.95 17.05
CA ASP A 644 8.25 27.52 16.56
C ASP A 644 7.99 27.20 15.08
N GLY A 645 8.16 25.92 14.70
CA GLY A 645 7.99 25.44 13.32
C GLY A 645 9.05 25.88 12.31
N ARG A 646 10.15 26.53 12.73
CA ARG A 646 11.21 27.04 11.84
C ARG A 646 12.57 26.42 12.11
N PHE A 647 13.33 26.16 11.05
CA PHE A 647 14.72 25.73 11.15
C PHE A 647 15.59 26.88 11.66
N VAL A 648 16.39 26.65 12.70
CA VAL A 648 17.19 27.72 13.36
C VAL A 648 18.70 27.47 13.33
N LEU A 649 19.15 26.37 12.74
CA LEU A 649 20.57 26.10 12.54
C LEU A 649 21.17 27.02 11.47
N GLU A 650 22.46 27.32 11.62
CA GLU A 650 23.23 28.05 10.60
C GLU A 650 23.39 27.18 9.34
N GLY A 651 23.14 27.78 8.17
CA GLY A 651 23.34 27.13 6.89
C GLY A 651 22.18 26.29 6.38
N VAL A 652 21.02 26.30 7.06
CA VAL A 652 19.77 25.66 6.60
C VAL A 652 18.65 26.68 6.36
N GLU A 653 18.98 27.97 6.24
CA GLU A 653 18.02 29.07 6.10
C GLU A 653 17.15 28.94 4.85
N GLU A 654 17.67 28.30 3.80
CA GLU A 654 16.93 28.02 2.57
C GLU A 654 15.66 27.18 2.83
N LEU A 655 15.68 26.30 3.84
CA LEU A 655 14.50 25.52 4.23
C LEU A 655 13.36 26.41 4.72
N ASN A 656 13.63 27.61 5.24
CA ASN A 656 12.57 28.51 5.70
C ASN A 656 11.96 29.36 4.57
N LYS A 657 12.56 29.46 3.38
CA LYS A 657 12.05 30.33 2.30
C LYS A 657 10.62 29.99 1.86
N PRO A 658 10.22 28.71 1.70
CA PRO A 658 8.83 28.38 1.40
C PRO A 658 7.88 28.79 2.53
N LEU A 659 8.30 28.65 3.79
CA LEU A 659 7.50 29.04 4.96
C LEU A 659 7.35 30.58 5.05
N ASP A 660 8.41 31.34 4.77
CA ASP A 660 8.37 32.81 4.70
C ASP A 660 7.43 33.30 3.60
N THR A 661 7.42 32.60 2.47
CA THR A 661 6.50 32.88 1.35
C THR A 661 5.06 32.64 1.77
N LEU A 662 4.78 31.50 2.42
CA LEU A 662 3.46 31.17 2.95
C LEU A 662 2.95 32.22 3.95
N ASP A 663 3.80 32.68 4.87
CA ASP A 663 3.45 33.75 5.81
C ASP A 663 3.14 35.08 5.13
N ALA A 664 3.85 35.38 4.04
CA ALA A 664 3.63 36.60 3.27
C ALA A 664 2.33 36.53 2.45
N GLU A 665 1.96 35.35 1.97
CA GLU A 665 0.70 35.09 1.25
C GLU A 665 -0.52 35.05 2.19
N SER A 666 -0.31 34.72 3.47
CA SER A 666 -1.36 34.63 4.50
C SER A 666 -1.67 35.97 5.22
N LYS A 667 -0.94 37.04 4.91
CA LYS A 667 -1.10 38.40 5.45
C LYS A 667 -1.80 39.31 4.47
#